data_AF-A0A5A5T6E1-F1
#
_entry.id   AF-A0A5A5T6E1-F1
#
_cell.length_a   1.000
_cell.length_b   1.000
_cell.length_c   1.000
_cell.angle_alpha   90.00
_cell.angle_beta   90.00
_cell.angle_gamma   90.00
#
_symmetry.space_group_name_H-M   'P 1'
#
loop_
_entity.id
_entity.type
_entity.pdbx_description
1 polymer ?
#
loop_
_entity_poly.entity_id
_entity_poly.type
_entity_poly.pdbx_seq_one_letter_code
_entity_poly.pdbx_strand_id
1 'polypeptide(L)'
;MRELIMTGFKIRKQDEPVNYGSLPNVDTNRLIAVYIRQSKKDADDKNGESRKTQLELKNYAATLSGEKGAGVREYDEKSGKSGQKRIDQREKLNQLYKDMEANLISAVIVSREDRLFRDKWGTQSGTFMELAEKRKALVIVPPLSINSKQRFYNFSNYEHVKAFKDKMQAAYDYIETHIKYMNDNQKNKGARGNYDGRWLPPGFVIPYGQEKMEQKIDVYEPWAKIMEELYSTWEAYNYSIPKLARYVEKIPYLFPDIPEEDTKKYCFRTSIDRASRGFKPKTAITLKSWFMNIVYIGWWLISQESGEVIANNHPAIIDRERFEKGYIQLTGHTLEGVPVNLAYPQKRHQARKDEGQPPEAVLQFVLSSPIAPWISVCTAFNRYKNEVREELYYKGFKKIEGEMYNKNLFCIRCDALDTIVMKRLEALAEFDKQLALRIEHGLEEVRQQQVKECISIDDQLKTINADIKTLTGRLTLISELTKDETEDEDKKDEDNPITAIYNRIQELRGQKRELEEKKKRANILEGQEEVQQFYAVLENVKEEWPKLTIEQKQKLIKLLTTKVELTPCSMHWYKLTIHWIGPICNRPDVAYIWRIRPEAQPALETWELDLIREHYPTCNMEYLLERIPNRTWGAIIGGASSIGVKRENSDRGKGKRAIPTKVSWEDIMFFPNKEKAIEMAREAIEDCMKHKTSLSAKWLIPLLPESFIESSEDNNIIHDTNERRASGSYFYGSP
;
A
#
# COMPACT_ATOMS: atom_id res chain seq x y z
N MET A 1 3.72 -54.14 -47.10
CA MET A 1 3.78 -53.42 -45.82
C MET A 1 4.12 -51.96 -46.11
N ARG A 2 3.21 -51.07 -46.52
CA ARG A 2 1.80 -50.89 -46.13
C ARG A 2 1.61 -50.88 -44.61
N GLU A 3 1.12 -49.73 -44.11
CA GLU A 3 0.35 -49.55 -42.87
C GLU A 3 1.13 -49.80 -41.57
N LEU A 4 1.31 -48.85 -40.66
CA LEU A 4 0.38 -48.42 -39.58
C LEU A 4 1.32 -47.61 -38.64
N ILE A 5 1.15 -46.36 -38.21
CA ILE A 5 -0.01 -45.56 -37.80
C ILE A 5 0.38 -44.08 -37.97
N MET A 6 -0.21 -43.40 -38.96
CA MET A 6 -0.44 -41.96 -38.91
C MET A 6 -1.85 -41.76 -38.33
N THR A 7 -1.97 -41.58 -37.02
CA THR A 7 -3.18 -41.03 -36.41
C THR A 7 -3.01 -39.52 -36.30
N GLY A 8 -3.73 -38.83 -37.19
CA GLY A 8 -3.63 -37.39 -37.36
C GLY A 8 -4.00 -36.60 -36.10
N PHE A 9 -3.05 -35.81 -35.62
CA PHE A 9 -3.41 -34.54 -35.01
C PHE A 9 -3.98 -33.64 -36.11
N LYS A 10 -5.31 -33.49 -36.13
CA LYS A 10 -5.94 -32.37 -36.82
C LYS A 10 -5.40 -31.11 -36.17
N ILE A 11 -4.42 -30.47 -36.80
CA ILE A 11 -4.13 -29.06 -36.61
C ILE A 11 -5.44 -28.35 -36.95
N ARG A 12 -6.18 -27.93 -35.92
CA ARG A 12 -7.31 -27.01 -36.11
C ARG A 12 -6.70 -25.76 -36.73
N LYS A 13 -7.13 -25.42 -37.95
CA LYS A 13 -6.98 -24.07 -38.48
C LYS A 13 -7.47 -23.12 -37.39
N GLN A 14 -6.55 -22.41 -36.74
CA GLN A 14 -6.84 -21.08 -36.23
C GLN A 14 -7.17 -20.23 -37.46
N ASP A 15 -8.09 -19.29 -37.31
CA ASP A 15 -8.57 -18.35 -38.35
C ASP A 15 -9.91 -18.68 -39.01
N GLU A 16 -10.82 -19.40 -38.33
CA GLU A 16 -12.24 -19.13 -38.55
C GLU A 16 -12.73 -18.16 -37.47
N PRO A 17 -13.11 -16.91 -37.83
CA PRO A 17 -13.67 -15.97 -36.87
C PRO A 17 -14.90 -16.59 -36.21
N VAL A 18 -14.99 -16.46 -34.88
CA VAL A 18 -16.16 -16.91 -34.13
C VAL A 18 -17.40 -16.28 -34.78
N ASN A 19 -18.28 -17.11 -35.35
CA ASN A 19 -19.51 -16.63 -35.98
C ASN A 19 -20.46 -16.15 -34.87
N TYR A 20 -20.47 -14.84 -34.61
CA TYR A 20 -21.20 -14.21 -33.51
C TYR A 20 -22.72 -14.13 -33.72
N GLY A 21 -23.27 -14.72 -34.79
CA GLY A 21 -24.69 -14.53 -35.15
C GLY A 21 -25.00 -13.10 -35.59
N SER A 22 -26.29 -12.74 -35.69
CA SER A 22 -26.69 -11.36 -36.03
C SER A 22 -26.36 -10.43 -34.86
N LEU A 23 -25.39 -9.53 -35.06
CA LEU A 23 -24.98 -8.55 -34.07
C LEU A 23 -26.15 -7.60 -33.75
N PRO A 24 -26.36 -7.24 -32.46
CA PRO A 24 -27.37 -6.27 -32.09
C PRO A 24 -27.03 -4.90 -32.69
N ASN A 25 -28.04 -4.15 -33.11
CA ASN A 25 -27.86 -2.80 -33.62
C ASN A 25 -27.49 -1.87 -32.44
N VAL A 26 -26.21 -1.47 -32.38
CA VAL A 26 -25.68 -0.55 -31.37
C VAL A 26 -25.51 0.82 -32.02
N ASP A 27 -25.82 1.88 -31.27
CA ASP A 27 -25.54 3.25 -31.69
C ASP A 27 -24.02 3.51 -31.70
N THR A 28 -23.45 3.62 -32.89
CA THR A 28 -22.03 3.78 -33.14
C THR A 28 -21.53 5.22 -32.99
N ASN A 29 -22.42 6.19 -32.73
CA ASN A 29 -22.02 7.57 -32.45
C ASN A 29 -21.59 7.80 -30.99
N ARG A 30 -21.84 6.81 -30.11
CA ARG A 30 -21.50 6.83 -28.67
C ARG A 30 -20.51 5.72 -28.35
N LEU A 31 -19.80 5.86 -27.23
CA LEU A 31 -18.76 4.93 -26.81
C LEU A 31 -19.34 3.55 -26.42
N ILE A 32 -18.57 2.50 -26.71
CA ILE A 32 -18.86 1.14 -26.23
C ILE A 32 -17.98 0.87 -25.01
N ALA A 33 -18.61 0.61 -23.87
CA ALA A 33 -17.93 0.30 -22.63
C ALA A 33 -17.60 -1.20 -22.55
N VAL A 34 -16.37 -1.53 -22.18
CA VAL A 34 -15.98 -2.90 -21.78
C VAL A 34 -15.69 -2.87 -20.29
N TYR A 35 -16.49 -3.59 -19.50
CA TYR A 35 -16.33 -3.64 -18.05
C TYR A 35 -15.72 -4.96 -17.61
N ILE A 36 -14.58 -4.86 -16.91
CA ILE A 36 -13.74 -5.98 -16.51
C ILE A 36 -13.63 -6.01 -14.99
N ARG A 37 -13.88 -7.19 -14.40
CA ARG A 37 -13.81 -7.37 -12.94
C ARG A 37 -13.37 -8.77 -12.55
N GLN A 38 -12.46 -8.84 -11.58
CA GLN A 38 -12.14 -10.08 -10.88
C GLN A 38 -12.51 -10.02 -9.40
N SER A 39 -13.35 -10.97 -8.95
CA SER A 39 -13.83 -11.01 -7.56
C SER A 39 -12.73 -11.31 -6.53
N LYS A 40 -11.74 -12.15 -6.90
CA LYS A 40 -10.74 -12.66 -5.96
C LYS A 40 -9.48 -11.80 -6.02
N LYS A 41 -8.93 -11.46 -4.85
CA LYS A 41 -7.68 -10.71 -4.71
C LYS A 41 -6.51 -11.53 -5.29
N ASP A 42 -5.62 -10.90 -6.05
CA ASP A 42 -4.45 -11.51 -6.71
C ASP A 42 -4.82 -12.59 -7.76
N ALA A 43 -6.06 -12.61 -8.23
CA ALA A 43 -6.49 -13.52 -9.28
C ALA A 43 -5.97 -13.10 -10.68
N ASP A 44 -5.49 -11.86 -10.80
CA ASP A 44 -4.87 -11.37 -12.04
C ASP A 44 -3.61 -12.19 -12.37
N ASP A 45 -2.85 -12.61 -11.34
CA ASP A 45 -1.62 -13.39 -11.48
C ASP A 45 -1.87 -14.90 -11.50
N LYS A 46 -2.84 -15.40 -10.72
CA LYS A 46 -3.09 -16.85 -10.54
C LYS A 46 -4.10 -17.44 -11.52
N ASN A 47 -5.04 -16.63 -12.02
CA ASN A 47 -6.11 -17.04 -12.94
C ASN A 47 -6.10 -16.14 -14.20
N GLY A 48 -4.91 -15.95 -14.79
CA GLY A 48 -4.68 -15.04 -15.91
C GLY A 48 -5.58 -15.28 -17.13
N GLU A 49 -5.99 -16.53 -17.38
CA GLU A 49 -6.91 -16.87 -18.48
C GLU A 49 -8.26 -16.15 -18.36
N SER A 50 -8.85 -16.09 -17.16
CA SER A 50 -10.14 -15.40 -16.98
C SER A 50 -10.02 -13.88 -17.17
N ARG A 51 -8.84 -13.30 -16.91
CA ARG A 51 -8.56 -11.89 -17.22
C ARG A 51 -8.37 -11.70 -18.72
N LYS A 52 -7.59 -12.57 -19.35
CA LYS A 52 -7.32 -12.55 -20.79
C LYS A 52 -8.61 -12.62 -21.60
N THR A 53 -9.52 -13.54 -21.27
CA THR A 53 -10.84 -13.63 -21.92
C THR A 53 -11.68 -12.36 -21.75
N GLN A 54 -11.54 -11.64 -20.62
CA GLN A 54 -12.22 -10.36 -20.41
C GLN A 54 -11.58 -9.21 -21.19
N LEU A 55 -10.25 -9.22 -21.33
CA LEU A 55 -9.52 -8.23 -22.15
C LEU A 55 -9.82 -8.42 -23.64
N GLU A 56 -10.01 -9.67 -24.09
CA GLU A 56 -10.41 -10.01 -25.46
C GLU A 56 -11.80 -9.47 -25.83
N LEU A 57 -12.63 -9.08 -24.86
CA LEU A 57 -13.91 -8.39 -25.12
C LEU A 57 -13.73 -7.06 -25.85
N LYS A 58 -12.56 -6.44 -25.80
CA LYS A 58 -12.24 -5.23 -26.58
C LYS A 58 -12.29 -5.50 -28.08
N ASN A 59 -11.80 -6.66 -28.52
CA ASN A 59 -11.83 -7.02 -29.93
C ASN A 59 -13.28 -7.18 -30.40
N TYR A 60 -14.10 -7.81 -29.56
CA TYR A 60 -15.54 -7.93 -29.81
C TYR A 60 -16.25 -6.56 -29.83
N ALA A 61 -15.89 -5.64 -28.93
CA ALA A 61 -16.38 -4.26 -28.92
C ALA A 61 -15.98 -3.49 -30.19
N ALA A 62 -14.74 -3.68 -30.67
CA ALA A 62 -14.25 -3.07 -31.89
C ALA A 62 -15.02 -3.56 -33.13
N THR A 63 -15.33 -4.87 -33.19
CA THR A 63 -16.19 -5.43 -34.25
C THR A 63 -17.59 -4.82 -34.24
N LEU A 64 -18.17 -4.57 -33.06
CA LEU A 64 -19.48 -3.92 -32.92
C LEU A 64 -19.47 -2.43 -33.31
N SER A 65 -18.37 -1.74 -33.06
CA SER A 65 -18.18 -0.32 -33.41
C SER A 65 -18.13 -0.08 -34.94
N GLY A 66 -17.61 -1.06 -35.70
CA GLY A 66 -17.33 -0.90 -37.13
C GLY A 66 -16.24 0.15 -37.43
N GLU A 67 -16.02 0.44 -38.72
CA GLU A 67 -14.98 1.35 -39.23
C GLU A 67 -15.21 2.84 -38.88
N LYS A 68 -16.40 3.21 -38.39
CA LYS A 68 -16.79 4.59 -38.07
C LYS A 68 -16.41 5.09 -36.67
N GLY A 69 -15.66 4.30 -35.89
CA GLY A 69 -14.93 4.82 -34.71
C GLY A 69 -15.77 5.14 -33.48
N ALA A 70 -16.75 4.31 -33.13
CA ALA A 70 -17.32 4.33 -31.78
C ALA A 70 -16.19 3.97 -30.78
N GLY A 71 -15.66 4.97 -30.07
CA GLY A 71 -14.52 4.78 -29.18
C GLY A 71 -14.81 3.69 -28.13
N VAL A 72 -14.05 2.59 -28.15
CA VAL A 72 -14.15 1.56 -27.12
C VAL A 72 -13.45 2.08 -25.87
N ARG A 73 -14.17 2.13 -24.73
CA ARG A 73 -13.61 2.56 -23.44
C ARG A 73 -13.61 1.41 -22.44
N GLU A 74 -12.46 1.17 -21.84
CA GLU A 74 -12.27 0.12 -20.85
C GLU A 74 -12.47 0.63 -19.42
N TYR A 75 -13.18 -0.17 -18.63
CA TYR A 75 -13.42 0.05 -17.21
C TYR A 75 -12.97 -1.19 -16.43
N ASP A 76 -11.69 -1.23 -16.04
CA ASP A 76 -11.09 -2.36 -15.31
C ASP A 76 -10.96 -2.08 -13.81
N GLU A 77 -11.76 -2.79 -13.00
CA GLU A 77 -11.73 -2.71 -11.53
C GLU A 77 -10.53 -3.38 -10.87
N LYS A 78 -9.70 -4.09 -11.64
CA LYS A 78 -8.62 -4.96 -11.13
C LYS A 78 -9.16 -6.05 -10.18
N SER A 79 -8.27 -6.85 -9.63
CA SER A 79 -8.62 -7.93 -8.69
C SER A 79 -9.10 -7.44 -7.32
N GLY A 80 -9.98 -8.23 -6.69
CA GLY A 80 -10.39 -8.04 -5.29
C GLY A 80 -11.62 -7.15 -5.06
N LYS A 81 -12.36 -6.76 -6.11
CA LYS A 81 -13.61 -6.00 -5.98
C LYS A 81 -14.80 -6.95 -6.10
N SER A 82 -15.56 -7.14 -5.02
CA SER A 82 -16.76 -8.01 -4.98
C SER A 82 -17.92 -7.42 -5.81
N GLY A 83 -18.70 -8.29 -6.45
CA GLY A 83 -19.94 -7.92 -7.15
C GLY A 83 -21.10 -7.57 -6.21
N GLN A 84 -20.95 -7.83 -4.90
CA GLN A 84 -21.90 -7.40 -3.86
C GLN A 84 -21.73 -5.92 -3.47
N LYS A 85 -20.63 -5.27 -3.87
CA LYS A 85 -20.40 -3.84 -3.56
C LYS A 85 -21.31 -2.94 -4.38
N ARG A 86 -21.64 -1.77 -3.82
CA ARG A 86 -22.42 -0.74 -4.54
C ARG A 86 -21.66 -0.17 -5.74
N ILE A 87 -22.38 0.57 -6.59
CA ILE A 87 -21.80 1.29 -7.74
C ILE A 87 -20.74 2.28 -7.26
N ASP A 88 -21.01 3.09 -6.24
CA ASP A 88 -20.09 4.13 -5.72
C ASP A 88 -18.83 3.59 -5.03
N GLN A 89 -18.88 2.36 -4.54
CA GLN A 89 -17.74 1.68 -3.90
C GLN A 89 -16.79 1.01 -4.92
N ARG A 90 -17.15 1.08 -6.21
CA ARG A 90 -16.45 0.48 -7.34
C ARG A 90 -16.08 1.62 -8.29
N GLU A 91 -14.83 2.04 -8.22
CA GLU A 91 -14.34 3.26 -8.87
C GLU A 91 -14.62 3.29 -10.39
N LYS A 92 -14.32 2.20 -11.09
CA LYS A 92 -14.54 2.07 -12.53
C LYS A 92 -15.99 1.81 -12.89
N LEU A 93 -16.75 1.11 -12.05
CA LEU A 93 -18.20 1.01 -12.27
C LEU A 93 -18.91 2.35 -12.06
N ASN A 94 -18.49 3.14 -11.06
CA ASN A 94 -19.00 4.48 -10.81
C ASN A 94 -18.64 5.41 -11.96
N GLN A 95 -17.41 5.32 -12.49
CA GLN A 95 -17.00 6.05 -13.67
C GLN A 95 -17.86 5.67 -14.89
N LEU A 96 -18.10 4.37 -15.12
CA LEU A 96 -19.01 3.89 -16.17
C LEU A 96 -20.42 4.45 -15.98
N TYR A 97 -20.93 4.44 -14.75
CA TYR A 97 -22.25 4.95 -14.42
C TYR A 97 -22.38 6.45 -14.72
N LYS A 98 -21.37 7.26 -14.35
CA LYS A 98 -21.31 8.70 -14.69
C LYS A 98 -21.23 8.94 -16.19
N ASP A 99 -20.44 8.15 -16.92
CA ASP A 99 -20.32 8.27 -18.38
C ASP A 99 -21.63 7.86 -19.09
N MET A 100 -22.36 6.88 -18.56
CA MET A 100 -23.72 6.55 -19.00
C MET A 100 -24.70 7.71 -18.70
N GLU A 101 -24.61 8.30 -17.51
CA GLU A 101 -25.45 9.44 -17.12
C GLU A 101 -25.22 10.67 -18.00
N ALA A 102 -23.97 10.92 -18.39
CA ALA A 102 -23.58 11.94 -19.38
C ALA A 102 -23.96 11.59 -20.84
N ASN A 103 -24.64 10.44 -21.04
CA ASN A 103 -25.08 9.94 -22.34
C ASN A 103 -23.93 9.64 -23.32
N LEU A 104 -22.74 9.29 -22.80
CA LEU A 104 -21.56 9.00 -23.61
C LEU A 104 -21.50 7.54 -24.06
N ILE A 105 -22.27 6.64 -23.44
CA ILE A 105 -22.17 5.18 -23.62
C ILE A 105 -23.43 4.62 -24.29
N SER A 106 -23.28 3.87 -25.38
CA SER A 106 -24.38 3.17 -26.08
C SER A 106 -24.51 1.69 -25.73
N ALA A 107 -23.41 1.04 -25.35
CA ALA A 107 -23.43 -0.37 -24.96
C ALA A 107 -22.40 -0.67 -23.88
N VAL A 108 -22.72 -1.64 -23.01
CA VAL A 108 -21.86 -2.16 -21.95
C VAL A 108 -21.63 -3.65 -22.19
N ILE A 109 -20.38 -4.03 -22.40
CA ILE A 109 -19.97 -5.41 -22.67
C ILE A 109 -19.34 -6.01 -21.42
N VAL A 110 -19.82 -7.19 -21.03
CA VAL A 110 -19.31 -7.95 -19.88
C VAL A 110 -19.18 -9.43 -20.21
N SER A 111 -18.19 -10.12 -19.63
CA SER A 111 -18.00 -11.56 -19.87
C SER A 111 -19.15 -12.41 -19.35
N ARG A 112 -19.76 -11.99 -18.24
CA ARG A 112 -20.92 -12.62 -17.62
C ARG A 112 -21.70 -11.55 -16.87
N GLU A 113 -23.00 -11.75 -16.72
CA GLU A 113 -23.90 -10.82 -16.05
C GLU A 113 -23.44 -10.59 -14.59
N ASP A 114 -23.01 -11.66 -13.91
CA ASP A 114 -22.55 -11.66 -12.51
C ASP A 114 -21.28 -10.83 -12.26
N ARG A 115 -20.71 -10.22 -13.30
CA ARG A 115 -19.64 -9.22 -13.22
C ARG A 115 -20.17 -7.86 -12.81
N LEU A 116 -21.39 -7.51 -13.18
CA LEU A 116 -22.02 -6.22 -12.86
C LEU A 116 -22.56 -6.21 -11.44
N PHE A 117 -23.43 -7.14 -11.06
CA PHE A 117 -24.06 -7.12 -9.73
C PHE A 117 -24.27 -8.53 -9.17
N ARG A 118 -24.36 -8.61 -7.84
CA ARG A 118 -24.72 -9.79 -7.04
C ARG A 118 -25.39 -9.34 -5.74
N ASP A 119 -26.33 -8.41 -5.82
CA ASP A 119 -26.95 -7.78 -4.66
C ASP A 119 -28.27 -8.46 -4.27
N LYS A 120 -28.48 -8.72 -2.97
CA LYS A 120 -29.64 -9.45 -2.43
C LYS A 120 -30.99 -8.89 -2.88
N TRP A 121 -31.07 -7.56 -2.98
CA TRP A 121 -32.32 -6.82 -3.17
C TRP A 121 -32.55 -6.35 -4.61
N GLY A 122 -31.59 -6.57 -5.50
CA GLY A 122 -31.62 -6.04 -6.85
C GLY A 122 -31.71 -4.51 -6.93
N THR A 123 -31.40 -3.77 -5.87
CA THR A 123 -31.44 -2.31 -5.84
C THR A 123 -30.40 -1.72 -6.79
N GLN A 124 -29.16 -2.24 -6.75
CA GLN A 124 -28.07 -1.68 -7.55
C GLN A 124 -28.23 -2.05 -9.03
N SER A 125 -28.63 -3.29 -9.30
CA SER A 125 -29.00 -3.72 -10.65
C SER A 125 -30.22 -2.95 -11.16
N GLY A 126 -31.22 -2.69 -10.31
CA GLY A 126 -32.39 -1.85 -10.59
C GLY A 126 -32.02 -0.45 -11.06
N THR A 127 -31.27 0.29 -10.23
CA THR A 127 -30.78 1.64 -10.55
C THR A 127 -29.97 1.67 -11.86
N PHE A 128 -29.15 0.65 -12.10
CA PHE A 128 -28.40 0.52 -13.35
C PHE A 128 -29.32 0.27 -14.57
N MET A 129 -30.32 -0.60 -14.44
CA MET A 129 -31.27 -0.89 -15.51
C MET A 129 -32.10 0.33 -15.87
N GLU A 130 -32.58 1.10 -14.88
CA GLU A 130 -33.33 2.34 -15.10
C GLU A 130 -32.49 3.37 -15.86
N LEU A 131 -31.22 3.55 -15.48
CA LEU A 131 -30.32 4.46 -16.20
C LEU A 131 -30.07 3.97 -17.63
N ALA A 132 -29.82 2.67 -17.81
CA ALA A 132 -29.57 2.08 -19.12
C ALA A 132 -30.81 2.18 -20.03
N GLU A 133 -32.02 1.99 -19.51
CA GLU A 133 -33.27 2.22 -20.23
C GLU A 133 -33.41 3.70 -20.64
N LYS A 134 -33.27 4.62 -19.69
CA LYS A 134 -33.38 6.08 -19.92
C LYS A 134 -32.39 6.58 -20.98
N ARG A 135 -31.21 5.99 -21.03
CA ARG A 135 -30.13 6.34 -21.97
C ARG A 135 -30.09 5.44 -23.21
N LYS A 136 -31.04 4.51 -23.36
CA LYS A 136 -31.10 3.53 -24.45
C LYS A 136 -29.75 2.82 -24.65
N ALA A 137 -29.13 2.43 -23.54
CA ALA A 137 -27.86 1.70 -23.52
C ALA A 137 -28.13 0.19 -23.42
N LEU A 138 -27.44 -0.60 -24.24
CA LEU A 138 -27.57 -2.07 -24.24
C LEU A 138 -26.54 -2.72 -23.31
N VAL A 139 -26.88 -3.86 -22.72
CA VAL A 139 -25.89 -4.73 -22.06
C VAL A 139 -25.67 -5.96 -22.92
N ILE A 140 -24.42 -6.28 -23.24
CA ILE A 140 -24.06 -7.38 -24.14
C ILE A 140 -23.14 -8.37 -23.40
N VAL A 141 -23.50 -9.65 -23.47
CA VAL A 141 -22.73 -10.76 -22.94
C VAL A 141 -22.37 -11.69 -24.10
N PRO A 142 -21.14 -11.61 -24.62
CA PRO A 142 -20.73 -12.41 -25.75
C PRO A 142 -20.59 -13.90 -25.37
N PRO A 143 -20.64 -14.79 -26.37
CA PRO A 143 -20.48 -16.22 -26.14
C PRO A 143 -19.06 -16.52 -25.69
N LEU A 144 -18.90 -17.17 -24.53
CA LEU A 144 -17.59 -17.60 -24.00
C LEU A 144 -17.20 -19.01 -24.48
N SER A 145 -18.14 -19.74 -25.08
CA SER A 145 -17.89 -21.06 -25.66
C SER A 145 -18.66 -21.22 -26.98
N ILE A 146 -18.19 -22.13 -27.83
CA ILE A 146 -18.79 -22.45 -29.15
C ILE A 146 -20.27 -22.82 -29.03
N ASN A 147 -20.68 -23.39 -27.89
CA ASN A 147 -22.06 -23.83 -27.65
C ASN A 147 -22.91 -22.79 -26.92
N SER A 148 -22.33 -21.64 -26.53
CA SER A 148 -23.07 -20.59 -25.85
C SER A 148 -23.62 -19.59 -26.87
N LYS A 149 -24.89 -19.18 -26.69
CA LYS A 149 -25.47 -18.09 -27.48
C LYS A 149 -25.08 -16.74 -26.87
N GLN A 150 -24.86 -15.76 -27.74
CA GLN A 150 -24.78 -14.36 -27.34
C GLN A 150 -26.06 -13.96 -26.62
N ARG A 151 -25.92 -13.19 -25.54
CA ARG A 151 -27.05 -12.59 -24.83
C ARG A 151 -26.90 -11.09 -24.88
N PHE A 152 -28.01 -10.38 -25.06
CA PHE A 152 -28.05 -8.94 -24.91
C PHE A 152 -29.33 -8.55 -24.19
N TYR A 153 -29.28 -7.42 -23.51
CA TYR A 153 -30.36 -6.88 -22.71
C TYR A 153 -30.64 -5.46 -23.19
N ASN A 154 -31.88 -5.26 -23.61
CA ASN A 154 -32.47 -3.96 -23.91
C ASN A 154 -33.54 -3.72 -22.86
N PHE A 155 -33.30 -2.80 -21.94
CA PHE A 155 -34.17 -2.60 -20.79
C PHE A 155 -35.49 -1.90 -21.09
N SER A 156 -35.69 -1.41 -22.32
CA SER A 156 -37.03 -1.03 -22.78
C SER A 156 -37.93 -2.24 -23.04
N ASN A 157 -37.37 -3.46 -23.08
CA ASN A 157 -38.14 -4.70 -23.15
C ASN A 157 -38.23 -5.36 -21.75
N TYR A 158 -39.46 -5.53 -21.28
CA TYR A 158 -39.76 -6.17 -19.99
C TYR A 158 -39.17 -7.58 -19.85
N GLU A 159 -39.17 -8.39 -20.92
CA GLU A 159 -38.60 -9.74 -20.87
C GLU A 159 -37.09 -9.72 -20.60
N HIS A 160 -36.38 -8.73 -21.16
CA HIS A 160 -34.96 -8.54 -20.92
C HIS A 160 -34.69 -8.05 -19.50
N VAL A 161 -35.51 -7.14 -18.98
CA VAL A 161 -35.44 -6.70 -17.57
C VAL A 161 -35.60 -7.90 -16.64
N LYS A 162 -36.63 -8.73 -16.87
CA LYS A 162 -36.89 -9.94 -16.08
C LYS A 162 -35.73 -10.92 -16.16
N ALA A 163 -35.29 -11.27 -17.38
CA ALA A 163 -34.19 -12.21 -17.58
C ALA A 163 -32.87 -11.73 -16.94
N PHE A 164 -32.59 -10.43 -16.94
CA PHE A 164 -31.42 -9.87 -16.28
C PHE A 164 -31.54 -9.95 -14.75
N LYS A 165 -32.69 -9.58 -14.18
CA LYS A 165 -32.99 -9.71 -12.75
C LYS A 165 -32.84 -11.16 -12.27
N ASP A 166 -33.39 -12.11 -13.00
CA ASP A 166 -33.31 -13.54 -12.67
C ASP A 166 -31.83 -14.02 -12.62
N LYS A 167 -30.98 -13.52 -13.53
CA LYS A 167 -29.54 -13.82 -13.50
C LYS A 167 -28.82 -13.19 -12.31
N MET A 168 -29.20 -11.97 -11.90
CA MET A 168 -28.64 -11.34 -10.70
C MET A 168 -29.03 -12.09 -9.43
N GLN A 169 -30.29 -12.49 -9.33
CA GLN A 169 -30.79 -13.28 -8.20
C GLN A 169 -30.09 -14.64 -8.13
N ALA A 170 -30.03 -15.39 -9.24
CA ALA A 170 -29.32 -16.67 -9.27
C ALA A 170 -27.83 -16.56 -8.88
N ALA A 171 -27.18 -15.44 -9.21
CA ALA A 171 -25.79 -15.19 -8.81
C ALA A 171 -25.66 -14.87 -7.32
N TYR A 172 -26.66 -14.23 -6.70
CA TYR A 172 -26.73 -14.02 -5.26
C TYR A 172 -27.03 -15.33 -4.53
N ASP A 173 -28.04 -16.09 -4.96
CA ASP A 173 -28.44 -17.35 -4.34
C ASP A 173 -27.31 -18.36 -4.32
N TYR A 174 -26.49 -18.41 -5.38
CA TYR A 174 -25.29 -19.24 -5.41
C TYR A 174 -24.29 -18.89 -4.30
N ILE A 175 -24.16 -17.61 -3.93
CA ILE A 175 -23.29 -17.20 -2.83
C ILE A 175 -23.92 -17.58 -1.49
N GLU A 176 -25.19 -17.21 -1.29
CA GLU A 176 -25.86 -17.40 0.00
C GLU A 176 -26.03 -18.89 0.34
N THR A 177 -26.43 -19.70 -0.62
CA THR A 177 -26.69 -21.13 -0.39
C THR A 177 -25.40 -21.93 -0.51
N HIS A 178 -24.80 -21.96 -1.70
CA HIS A 178 -23.74 -22.91 -2.00
C HIS A 178 -22.43 -22.57 -1.31
N ILE A 179 -21.97 -21.31 -1.36
CA ILE A 179 -20.68 -20.93 -0.76
C ILE A 179 -20.76 -20.99 0.77
N LYS A 180 -21.85 -20.50 1.37
CA LYS A 180 -22.03 -20.53 2.81
C LYS A 180 -22.11 -21.96 3.34
N TYR A 181 -22.94 -22.80 2.72
CA TYR A 181 -23.01 -24.22 3.03
C TYR A 181 -21.65 -24.92 2.97
N MET A 182 -20.83 -24.61 1.96
CA MET A 182 -19.46 -25.14 1.90
C MET A 182 -18.58 -24.66 3.06
N ASN A 183 -18.68 -23.39 3.46
CA ASN A 183 -17.92 -22.86 4.60
C ASN A 183 -18.37 -23.48 5.92
N ASP A 184 -19.67 -23.69 6.11
CA ASP A 184 -20.20 -24.34 7.30
C ASP A 184 -19.78 -25.82 7.37
N ASN A 185 -19.78 -26.51 6.22
CA ASN A 185 -19.22 -27.86 6.14
C ASN A 185 -17.72 -27.90 6.46
N GLN A 186 -16.94 -26.88 6.06
CA GLN A 186 -15.53 -26.77 6.44
C GLN A 186 -15.39 -26.56 7.95
N LYS A 187 -16.18 -25.66 8.55
CA LYS A 187 -16.21 -25.44 10.00
C LYS A 187 -16.58 -26.72 10.76
N ASN A 188 -17.64 -27.41 10.34
CA ASN A 188 -18.09 -28.68 10.91
C ASN A 188 -17.03 -29.79 10.75
N LYS A 189 -16.24 -29.75 9.67
CA LYS A 189 -15.10 -30.66 9.51
C LYS A 189 -13.97 -30.32 10.49
N GLY A 190 -13.63 -29.03 10.64
CA GLY A 190 -12.64 -28.56 11.60
C GLY A 190 -13.02 -28.84 13.07
N ALA A 191 -14.30 -28.69 13.41
CA ALA A 191 -14.83 -28.98 14.76
C ALA A 191 -14.76 -30.47 15.12
N ARG A 192 -14.70 -31.37 14.12
CA ARG A 192 -14.46 -32.81 14.31
C ARG A 192 -12.97 -33.17 14.41
N GLY A 193 -12.07 -32.18 14.37
CA GLY A 193 -10.62 -32.39 14.38
C GLY A 193 -10.02 -32.79 13.01
N ASN A 194 -10.85 -32.83 11.96
CA ASN A 194 -10.40 -33.16 10.61
C ASN A 194 -9.90 -31.90 9.88
N TYR A 195 -9.01 -32.11 8.91
CA TYR A 195 -8.41 -31.05 8.12
C TYR A 195 -9.45 -30.28 7.28
N ASP A 196 -9.69 -29.02 7.57
CA ASP A 196 -10.76 -28.22 6.94
C ASP A 196 -10.37 -27.49 5.64
N GLY A 197 -9.13 -27.64 5.18
CA GLY A 197 -8.65 -27.00 3.95
C GLY A 197 -7.74 -25.80 4.15
N ARG A 198 -7.48 -25.37 5.40
CA ARG A 198 -6.55 -24.27 5.72
C ARG A 198 -5.10 -24.62 5.39
N TRP A 199 -4.29 -23.60 5.10
CA TRP A 199 -2.85 -23.80 4.93
C TRP A 199 -2.21 -24.27 6.25
N LEU A 200 -1.42 -25.34 6.18
CA LEU A 200 -0.63 -25.89 7.27
C LEU A 200 0.76 -25.24 7.33
N PRO A 201 1.30 -25.00 8.53
CA PRO A 201 2.67 -24.53 8.66
C PRO A 201 3.66 -25.66 8.28
N PRO A 202 4.93 -25.33 7.95
CA PRO A 202 5.94 -26.34 7.58
C PRO A 202 6.08 -27.44 8.64
N GLY A 203 6.32 -28.67 8.20
CA GLY A 203 6.39 -29.85 9.08
C GLY A 203 5.10 -30.65 9.16
N PHE A 204 3.96 -30.12 8.67
CA PHE A 204 2.68 -30.83 8.63
C PHE A 204 2.18 -31.06 7.20
N VAL A 205 1.54 -32.21 6.99
CA VAL A 205 1.03 -32.68 5.70
C VAL A 205 -0.31 -33.40 5.85
N ILE A 206 -0.93 -33.73 4.72
CA ILE A 206 -2.14 -34.55 4.68
C ILE A 206 -1.83 -35.80 3.85
N PRO A 207 -1.95 -37.02 4.40
CA PRO A 207 -1.76 -38.24 3.62
C PRO A 207 -2.79 -38.37 2.49
N TYR A 208 -2.35 -38.81 1.31
CA TYR A 208 -3.26 -39.23 0.25
C TYR A 208 -3.93 -40.57 0.60
N GLY A 209 -5.05 -40.87 -0.06
CA GLY A 209 -5.80 -42.12 0.16
C GLY A 209 -6.84 -42.07 1.29
N GLN A 210 -6.85 -41.01 2.09
CA GLN A 210 -7.91 -40.75 3.06
C GLN A 210 -9.15 -40.14 2.39
N GLU A 211 -10.34 -40.55 2.82
CA GLU A 211 -11.57 -39.93 2.38
C GLU A 211 -11.57 -38.43 2.70
N LYS A 212 -12.10 -37.62 1.80
CA LYS A 212 -12.08 -36.15 1.94
C LYS A 212 -12.76 -35.69 3.23
N MET A 213 -13.67 -36.45 3.84
CA MET A 213 -14.32 -36.10 5.11
C MET A 213 -13.48 -36.44 6.35
N GLU A 214 -12.54 -37.38 6.22
CA GLU A 214 -11.75 -37.96 7.32
C GLU A 214 -10.27 -37.56 7.29
N GLN A 215 -9.86 -36.71 6.35
CA GLN A 215 -8.48 -36.26 6.24
C GLN A 215 -7.96 -35.71 7.57
N LYS A 216 -6.88 -36.29 8.09
CA LYS A 216 -6.18 -35.84 9.29
C LYS A 216 -4.81 -35.27 8.95
N ILE A 217 -4.35 -34.41 9.85
CA ILE A 217 -3.01 -33.82 9.76
C ILE A 217 -2.01 -34.85 10.25
N ASP A 218 -0.91 -34.99 9.51
CA ASP A 218 0.21 -35.87 9.83
C ASP A 218 1.53 -35.08 9.83
N VAL A 219 2.56 -35.63 10.46
CA VAL A 219 3.89 -35.01 10.58
C VAL A 219 4.77 -35.45 9.42
N TYR A 220 5.33 -34.48 8.71
CA TYR A 220 6.39 -34.71 7.72
C TYR A 220 7.76 -34.52 8.36
N GLU A 221 8.30 -35.63 8.86
CA GLU A 221 9.53 -35.72 9.64
C GLU A 221 10.71 -34.88 9.10
N PRO A 222 11.03 -34.87 7.78
CA PRO A 222 12.15 -34.09 7.27
C PRO A 222 12.03 -32.58 7.54
N TRP A 223 10.82 -32.03 7.46
CA TRP A 223 10.60 -30.60 7.75
C TRP A 223 10.31 -30.34 9.23
N ALA A 224 9.77 -31.32 9.95
CA ALA A 224 9.53 -31.23 11.38
C ALA A 224 10.85 -31.03 12.16
N LYS A 225 11.88 -31.80 11.84
CA LYS A 225 13.22 -31.67 12.45
C LYS A 225 13.84 -30.28 12.23
N ILE A 226 13.69 -29.74 11.02
CA ILE A 226 14.15 -28.37 10.70
C ILE A 226 13.40 -27.34 11.55
N MET A 227 12.09 -27.54 11.78
CA MET A 227 11.33 -26.66 12.66
C MET A 227 11.82 -26.74 14.11
N GLU A 228 12.12 -27.92 14.65
CA GLU A 228 12.70 -28.07 15.99
C GLU A 228 14.06 -27.36 16.12
N GLU A 229 14.94 -27.52 15.13
CA GLU A 229 16.22 -26.81 15.06
C GLU A 229 16.03 -25.29 15.00
N LEU A 230 15.02 -24.83 14.26
CA LEU A 230 14.71 -23.41 14.13
C LEU A 230 14.18 -22.83 15.45
N TYR A 231 13.33 -23.55 16.20
CA TYR A 231 12.93 -23.18 17.56
C TYR A 231 14.13 -23.11 18.51
N SER A 232 15.07 -24.04 18.37
CA SER A 232 16.30 -24.07 19.16
C SER A 232 17.22 -22.89 18.88
N THR A 233 17.37 -22.55 17.60
CA THR A 233 18.13 -21.37 17.17
C THR A 233 17.48 -20.08 17.67
N TRP A 234 16.15 -20.03 17.66
CA TRP A 234 15.40 -18.87 18.14
C TRP A 234 15.55 -18.67 19.65
N GLU A 235 15.47 -19.75 20.43
CA GLU A 235 15.73 -19.79 21.86
C GLU A 235 17.18 -19.33 22.18
N ALA A 236 18.18 -19.85 21.46
CA ALA A 236 19.58 -19.42 21.59
C ALA A 236 19.79 -17.92 21.27
N TYR A 237 18.91 -17.33 20.46
CA TYR A 237 18.88 -15.89 20.19
C TYR A 237 18.06 -15.09 21.19
N ASN A 238 17.72 -15.66 22.35
CA ASN A 238 16.86 -15.09 23.38
C ASN A 238 15.54 -14.62 22.77
N TYR A 239 14.93 -15.48 21.95
CA TYR A 239 13.64 -15.27 21.29
C TYR A 239 13.62 -14.02 20.36
N SER A 240 14.77 -13.60 19.84
CA SER A 240 14.85 -12.45 18.93
C SER A 240 14.52 -12.82 17.47
N ILE A 241 13.30 -12.54 17.02
CA ILE A 241 12.90 -12.69 15.60
C ILE A 241 13.85 -11.93 14.64
N PRO A 242 14.31 -10.69 14.95
CA PRO A 242 15.27 -10.00 14.09
C PRO A 242 16.66 -10.64 14.00
N LYS A 243 17.07 -11.48 14.96
CA LYS A 243 18.31 -12.26 14.81
C LYS A 243 18.05 -13.52 14.00
N LEU A 244 16.93 -14.19 14.27
CA LEU A 244 16.54 -15.40 13.56
C LEU A 244 16.30 -15.17 12.08
N ALA A 245 15.55 -14.13 11.69
CA ALA A 245 15.33 -13.87 10.27
C ALA A 245 16.64 -13.52 9.52
N ARG A 246 17.62 -12.84 10.16
CA ARG A 246 18.96 -12.64 9.57
C ARG A 246 19.72 -13.94 9.38
N TYR A 247 19.55 -14.88 10.30
CA TYR A 247 20.11 -16.23 10.16
C TYR A 247 19.46 -16.96 8.97
N VAL A 248 18.12 -16.99 8.92
CA VAL A 248 17.38 -17.62 7.81
C VAL A 248 17.67 -16.94 6.48
N GLU A 249 17.88 -15.62 6.46
CA GLU A 249 18.20 -14.86 5.25
C GLU A 249 19.53 -15.31 4.63
N LYS A 250 20.53 -15.61 5.46
CA LYS A 250 21.87 -16.06 5.01
C LYS A 250 21.91 -17.46 4.40
N ILE A 251 20.95 -18.33 4.72
CA ILE A 251 20.88 -19.68 4.15
C ILE A 251 20.11 -19.65 2.81
N PRO A 252 20.55 -20.42 1.79
CA PRO A 252 19.92 -20.39 0.47
C PRO A 252 18.48 -20.88 0.49
N TYR A 253 18.20 -21.89 1.33
CA TYR A 253 16.87 -22.42 1.60
C TYR A 253 16.79 -22.86 3.05
N LEU A 254 15.57 -22.86 3.62
CA LEU A 254 15.35 -23.33 4.98
C LEU A 254 14.89 -24.78 4.97
N PHE A 255 13.96 -25.14 4.09
CA PHE A 255 13.47 -26.51 3.93
C PHE A 255 13.92 -27.07 2.58
N PRO A 256 14.39 -28.32 2.50
CA PRO A 256 14.79 -28.94 1.24
C PRO A 256 13.61 -29.15 0.29
N ASP A 257 13.91 -29.40 -0.99
CA ASP A 257 12.89 -29.86 -1.95
C ASP A 257 12.27 -31.18 -1.48
N ILE A 258 10.99 -31.35 -1.78
CA ILE A 258 10.23 -32.54 -1.42
C ILE A 258 10.55 -33.64 -2.46
N PRO A 259 10.99 -34.83 -2.06
CA PRO A 259 11.19 -35.96 -2.98
C PRO A 259 9.90 -36.31 -3.73
N GLU A 260 10.04 -36.76 -4.99
CA GLU A 260 8.86 -37.09 -5.83
C GLU A 260 7.99 -38.18 -5.20
N GLU A 261 8.60 -39.15 -4.52
CA GLU A 261 7.91 -40.21 -3.80
C GLU A 261 6.98 -39.65 -2.70
N ASP A 262 7.45 -38.65 -1.96
CA ASP A 262 6.67 -37.99 -0.91
C ASP A 262 5.54 -37.14 -1.50
N THR A 263 5.75 -36.52 -2.68
CA THR A 263 4.67 -35.78 -3.36
C THR A 263 3.53 -36.69 -3.84
N LYS A 264 3.79 -37.99 -4.02
CA LYS A 264 2.76 -39.00 -4.33
C LYS A 264 2.05 -39.51 -3.07
N LYS A 265 2.71 -39.44 -1.91
CA LYS A 265 2.19 -39.89 -0.62
C LYS A 265 1.43 -38.81 0.15
N TYR A 266 1.84 -37.55 0.03
CA TYR A 266 1.34 -36.46 0.84
C TYR A 266 0.91 -35.24 0.02
N CYS A 267 -0.15 -34.59 0.47
CA CYS A 267 -0.57 -33.28 0.00
C CYS A 267 0.05 -32.19 0.86
N PHE A 268 0.98 -31.42 0.29
CA PHE A 268 1.63 -30.30 0.96
C PHE A 268 0.81 -29.02 0.79
N ARG A 269 -0.07 -28.75 1.77
CA ARG A 269 -0.86 -27.52 1.83
C ARG A 269 -0.14 -26.45 2.62
N THR A 270 1.03 -26.01 2.15
CA THR A 270 1.85 -24.97 2.81
C THR A 270 1.83 -23.62 2.09
N SER A 271 1.92 -22.53 2.85
CA SER A 271 2.01 -21.16 2.34
C SER A 271 3.45 -20.68 2.12
N ILE A 272 4.44 -21.56 2.25
CA ILE A 272 5.85 -21.21 2.06
C ILE A 272 6.19 -21.07 0.58
N ASP A 273 7.06 -20.10 0.28
CA ASP A 273 7.52 -19.85 -1.08
C ASP A 273 8.68 -20.77 -1.46
N ARG A 274 8.72 -21.13 -2.75
CA ARG A 274 9.85 -21.84 -3.34
C ARG A 274 11.04 -20.90 -3.50
N ALA A 275 12.21 -21.35 -3.06
CA ALA A 275 13.49 -20.66 -3.26
C ALA A 275 14.23 -21.24 -4.48
N SER A 276 15.48 -20.82 -4.74
CA SER A 276 16.28 -21.38 -5.85
C SER A 276 16.46 -22.90 -5.77
N ARG A 277 16.47 -23.43 -4.55
CA ARG A 277 16.33 -24.84 -4.18
C ARG A 277 15.43 -24.90 -2.95
N GLY A 278 14.57 -25.90 -2.82
CA GLY A 278 13.69 -26.05 -1.67
C GLY A 278 12.79 -24.84 -1.40
N PHE A 279 12.56 -24.55 -0.11
CA PHE A 279 11.57 -23.58 0.36
C PHE A 279 12.11 -22.69 1.48
N LYS A 280 11.60 -21.45 1.54
CA LYS A 280 12.03 -20.45 2.53
C LYS A 280 10.93 -19.40 2.76
N PRO A 281 10.75 -18.87 3.98
CA PRO A 281 9.83 -17.77 4.19
C PRO A 281 10.35 -16.49 3.50
N LYS A 282 9.46 -15.68 2.93
CA LYS A 282 9.83 -14.38 2.34
C LYS A 282 9.93 -13.24 3.36
N THR A 283 9.31 -13.39 4.53
CA THR A 283 9.21 -12.29 5.50
C THR A 283 9.41 -12.75 6.93
N ALA A 284 9.92 -11.85 7.78
CA ALA A 284 10.00 -12.08 9.23
C ALA A 284 8.61 -12.24 9.88
N ILE A 285 7.55 -11.70 9.27
CA ILE A 285 6.16 -11.87 9.72
C ILE A 285 5.74 -13.34 9.59
N THR A 286 6.12 -14.00 8.49
CA THR A 286 5.85 -15.43 8.27
C THR A 286 6.52 -16.27 9.36
N LEU A 287 7.78 -15.99 9.70
CA LEU A 287 8.45 -16.66 10.82
C LEU A 287 7.69 -16.43 12.13
N LYS A 288 7.38 -15.17 12.47
CA LYS A 288 6.60 -14.83 13.67
C LYS A 288 5.28 -15.61 13.73
N SER A 289 4.57 -15.72 12.59
CA SER A 289 3.35 -16.50 12.47
C SER A 289 3.56 -17.97 12.80
N TRP A 290 4.66 -18.60 12.36
CA TRP A 290 4.96 -19.99 12.69
C TRP A 290 5.23 -20.17 14.19
N PHE A 291 5.99 -19.27 14.81
CA PHE A 291 6.28 -19.31 16.25
C PHE A 291 5.10 -19.01 17.17
N MET A 292 3.97 -18.55 16.61
CA MET A 292 2.72 -18.34 17.34
C MET A 292 1.64 -19.36 16.96
N ASN A 293 1.93 -20.30 16.05
CA ASN A 293 0.92 -21.22 15.56
C ASN A 293 0.80 -22.45 16.47
N ILE A 294 -0.30 -22.54 17.21
CA ILE A 294 -0.60 -23.62 18.16
C ILE A 294 -0.67 -25.02 17.51
N VAL A 295 -0.75 -25.10 16.18
CA VAL A 295 -0.66 -26.38 15.45
C VAL A 295 0.66 -27.10 15.77
N TYR A 296 1.75 -26.39 16.07
CA TYR A 296 3.03 -27.03 16.43
C TYR A 296 2.99 -27.85 17.72
N ILE A 297 2.08 -27.53 18.66
CA ILE A 297 1.89 -28.25 19.93
C ILE A 297 0.74 -29.27 19.85
N GLY A 298 0.30 -29.64 18.65
CA GLY A 298 -0.78 -30.61 18.43
C GLY A 298 -2.19 -30.05 18.69
N TRP A 299 -2.35 -28.73 18.76
CA TRP A 299 -3.66 -28.09 18.97
C TRP A 299 -4.28 -27.63 17.65
N TRP A 300 -5.59 -27.74 17.53
CA TRP A 300 -6.33 -27.33 16.34
C TRP A 300 -7.36 -26.26 16.66
N LEU A 301 -7.20 -25.06 16.10
CA LEU A 301 -8.13 -23.94 16.28
C LEU A 301 -9.39 -24.15 15.42
N ILE A 302 -10.57 -24.32 16.01
CA ILE A 302 -11.83 -24.54 15.28
C ILE A 302 -12.27 -23.26 14.57
N SER A 303 -12.28 -22.15 15.31
CA SER A 303 -12.67 -20.84 14.79
C SER A 303 -11.78 -19.75 15.39
N GLN A 304 -11.37 -18.80 14.55
CA GLN A 304 -10.66 -17.61 15.03
C GLN A 304 -11.55 -16.70 15.90
N GLU A 305 -12.87 -16.74 15.68
CA GLU A 305 -13.83 -15.88 16.38
C GLU A 305 -14.13 -16.41 17.80
N SER A 306 -14.35 -17.71 17.94
CA SER A 306 -14.62 -18.32 19.26
C SER A 306 -13.35 -18.57 20.07
N GLY A 307 -12.20 -18.70 19.41
CA GLY A 307 -10.94 -19.08 20.07
C GLY A 307 -10.93 -20.55 20.54
N GLU A 308 -11.94 -21.35 20.18
CA GLU A 308 -12.06 -22.74 20.59
C GLU A 308 -10.98 -23.61 19.93
N VAL A 309 -10.36 -24.47 20.75
CA VAL A 309 -9.27 -25.35 20.32
C VAL A 309 -9.55 -26.80 20.68
N ILE A 310 -9.12 -27.71 19.81
CA ILE A 310 -9.06 -29.15 20.09
C ILE A 310 -7.61 -29.48 20.44
N ALA A 311 -7.35 -29.76 21.72
CA ALA A 311 -6.02 -30.19 22.16
C ALA A 311 -5.73 -31.62 21.71
N ASN A 312 -4.45 -31.94 21.48
CA ASN A 312 -3.96 -33.26 21.05
C ASN A 312 -4.67 -33.80 19.80
N ASN A 313 -5.00 -32.91 18.86
CA ASN A 313 -5.69 -33.25 17.62
C ASN A 313 -4.81 -34.08 16.65
N HIS A 314 -3.51 -33.78 16.64
CA HIS A 314 -2.50 -34.40 15.79
C HIS A 314 -1.15 -34.42 16.52
N PRO A 315 -0.15 -35.20 16.07
CA PRO A 315 1.14 -35.27 16.75
C PRO A 315 1.83 -33.89 16.80
N ALA A 316 2.34 -33.53 17.98
CA ALA A 316 3.09 -32.30 18.17
C ALA A 316 4.51 -32.40 17.56
N ILE A 317 5.00 -31.30 17.00
CA ILE A 317 6.40 -31.17 16.56
C ILE A 317 7.23 -30.47 17.64
N ILE A 318 6.63 -29.55 18.40
CA ILE A 318 7.31 -28.78 19.44
C ILE A 318 6.68 -29.11 20.78
N ASP A 319 7.51 -29.33 21.79
CA ASP A 319 7.07 -29.49 23.16
C ASP A 319 6.26 -28.24 23.63
N ARG A 320 5.20 -28.47 24.39
CA ARG A 320 4.28 -27.40 24.83
C ARG A 320 5.00 -26.37 25.69
N GLU A 321 5.81 -26.79 26.65
CA GLU A 321 6.50 -25.89 27.56
C GLU A 321 7.46 -24.99 26.79
N ARG A 322 8.18 -25.58 25.83
CA ARG A 322 9.08 -24.84 24.95
C ARG A 322 8.36 -23.82 24.07
N PHE A 323 7.25 -24.23 23.45
CA PHE A 323 6.43 -23.35 22.62
C PHE A 323 5.89 -22.17 23.43
N GLU A 324 5.36 -22.45 24.63
CA GLU A 324 4.74 -21.45 25.50
C GLU A 324 5.75 -20.40 25.98
N LYS A 325 6.98 -20.80 26.33
CA LYS A 325 8.07 -19.85 26.64
C LYS A 325 8.32 -18.88 25.48
N GLY A 326 8.41 -19.40 24.26
CA GLY A 326 8.57 -18.58 23.06
C GLY A 326 7.36 -17.68 22.80
N TYR A 327 6.15 -18.22 22.92
CA TYR A 327 4.89 -17.49 22.74
C TYR A 327 4.80 -16.30 23.69
N ILE A 328 5.01 -16.52 24.99
CA ILE A 328 5.05 -15.49 26.03
C ILE A 328 6.08 -14.40 25.68
N GLN A 329 7.27 -14.78 25.22
CA GLN A 329 8.31 -13.83 24.82
C GLN A 329 7.92 -13.00 23.59
N LEU A 330 7.05 -13.51 22.70
CA LEU A 330 6.55 -12.78 21.53
C LEU A 330 5.32 -11.91 21.81
N THR A 331 4.39 -12.39 22.62
CA THR A 331 3.07 -11.78 22.80
C THR A 331 2.93 -11.06 24.14
N GLY A 332 3.76 -11.37 25.12
CA GLY A 332 3.59 -10.94 26.51
C GLY A 332 2.41 -11.61 27.23
N HIS A 333 1.82 -12.66 26.65
CA HIS A 333 0.66 -13.36 27.20
C HIS A 333 0.88 -14.87 27.18
N THR A 334 0.27 -15.60 28.12
CA THR A 334 0.18 -17.07 28.07
C THR A 334 -0.77 -17.53 26.96
N LEU A 335 -0.85 -18.84 26.70
CA LEU A 335 -1.78 -19.38 25.70
C LEU A 335 -3.26 -19.14 26.08
N GLU A 336 -3.53 -19.00 27.37
CA GLU A 336 -4.83 -18.67 27.96
C GLU A 336 -5.13 -17.16 27.93
N GLY A 337 -4.21 -16.35 27.40
CA GLY A 337 -4.38 -14.89 27.28
C GLY A 337 -4.06 -14.11 28.56
N VAL A 338 -3.42 -14.73 29.57
CA VAL A 338 -3.02 -14.03 30.79
C VAL A 338 -1.75 -13.22 30.53
N PRO A 339 -1.72 -11.90 30.82
CA PRO A 339 -0.53 -11.09 30.63
C PRO A 339 0.59 -11.50 31.59
N VAL A 340 1.82 -11.60 31.09
CA VAL A 340 3.01 -11.95 31.87
C VAL A 340 3.96 -10.75 31.93
N ASN A 341 4.38 -10.38 33.13
CA ASN A 341 5.36 -9.31 33.30
C ASN A 341 6.76 -9.82 32.96
N LEU A 342 7.24 -9.47 31.76
CA LEU A 342 8.55 -9.90 31.28
C LEU A 342 9.65 -9.06 31.94
N ALA A 343 10.63 -9.73 32.56
CA ALA A 343 11.79 -9.08 33.19
C ALA A 343 12.61 -8.22 32.20
N TYR A 344 12.57 -8.56 30.92
CA TYR A 344 12.99 -7.68 29.85
C TYR A 344 11.73 -6.98 29.33
N PRO A 345 11.62 -5.64 29.43
CA PRO A 345 10.58 -4.96 28.67
C PRO A 345 10.82 -5.38 27.23
N GLN A 346 9.85 -6.09 26.61
CA GLN A 346 9.87 -6.33 25.17
C GLN A 346 10.25 -4.99 24.58
N LYS A 347 11.43 -4.90 23.91
CA LYS A 347 11.98 -3.64 23.40
C LYS A 347 10.80 -2.88 22.85
N ARG A 348 10.34 -1.86 23.60
CA ARG A 348 9.01 -1.27 23.41
C ARG A 348 8.85 -1.16 21.93
N HIS A 349 7.96 -1.98 21.35
CA HIS A 349 7.50 -1.76 19.99
C HIS A 349 7.05 -0.32 20.04
N GLN A 350 7.93 0.59 19.57
CA GLN A 350 8.03 2.00 19.98
C GLN A 350 6.73 2.38 20.61
N ALA A 351 6.60 2.31 21.96
CA ALA A 351 5.31 2.25 22.65
C ALA A 351 4.39 3.12 21.83
N ARG A 352 3.52 2.49 21.01
CA ARG A 352 2.74 3.22 20.03
C ARG A 352 1.99 4.13 20.97
N LYS A 353 2.42 5.39 21.06
CA LYS A 353 1.90 6.28 22.09
C LYS A 353 0.41 6.11 21.97
N ASP A 354 -0.24 5.82 23.10
CA ASP A 354 -1.62 5.35 23.14
C ASP A 354 -2.44 6.03 22.05
N GLU A 355 -3.26 5.26 21.29
CA GLU A 355 -4.13 5.78 20.23
C GLU A 355 -4.77 7.11 20.69
N GLY A 356 -4.19 8.25 20.28
CA GLY A 356 -4.56 9.56 20.84
C GLY A 356 -3.40 10.54 21.06
N GLN A 357 -2.15 10.11 21.24
CA GLN A 357 -1.05 11.09 21.29
C GLN A 357 -0.66 11.54 19.87
N PRO A 358 -0.65 12.86 19.60
CA PRO A 358 -0.34 13.37 18.29
C PRO A 358 1.08 12.99 17.87
N PRO A 359 1.30 12.74 16.57
CA PRO A 359 2.62 12.48 16.05
C PRO A 359 3.55 13.67 16.33
N GLU A 360 4.76 13.41 16.80
CA GLU A 360 5.62 14.44 17.38
C GLU A 360 6.44 15.26 16.36
N ALA A 361 6.22 15.09 15.06
CA ALA A 361 7.05 15.69 14.02
C ALA A 361 6.22 16.41 12.95
N VAL A 362 6.63 17.61 12.55
CA VAL A 362 5.80 18.53 11.72
C VAL A 362 5.52 17.96 10.34
N LEU A 363 6.51 17.32 9.71
CA LEU A 363 6.43 16.81 8.34
C LEU A 363 5.90 15.38 8.21
N GLN A 364 5.42 14.71 9.27
CA GLN A 364 5.10 13.27 9.25
C GLN A 364 4.13 12.84 8.14
N PHE A 365 3.22 13.71 7.71
CA PHE A 365 2.19 13.39 6.73
C PHE A 365 2.47 13.93 5.32
N VAL A 366 3.49 14.78 5.17
CA VAL A 366 3.84 15.42 3.89
C VAL A 366 5.21 14.99 3.38
N LEU A 367 6.07 14.49 4.26
CA LEU A 367 7.39 14.00 3.92
C LEU A 367 7.31 12.67 3.17
N SER A 368 8.02 12.61 2.06
CA SER A 368 8.08 11.47 1.16
C SER A 368 9.49 11.34 0.59
N SER A 369 9.79 10.21 -0.04
CA SER A 369 11.07 9.99 -0.70
C SER A 369 10.88 9.10 -1.93
N PRO A 370 11.50 9.43 -3.07
CA PRO A 370 11.41 8.59 -4.27
C PRO A 370 12.08 7.22 -4.08
N ILE A 371 13.09 7.12 -3.22
CA ILE A 371 13.81 5.87 -2.97
C ILE A 371 13.32 5.12 -1.73
N ALA A 372 12.71 5.82 -0.77
CA ALA A 372 12.15 5.25 0.45
C ALA A 372 10.63 5.36 0.42
N PRO A 373 9.92 4.34 -0.11
CA PRO A 373 8.46 4.38 -0.25
C PRO A 373 7.73 4.47 1.10
N TRP A 374 8.44 4.17 2.19
CA TRP A 374 7.92 4.26 3.55
C TRP A 374 8.83 5.15 4.38
N ILE A 375 8.23 6.13 5.04
CA ILE A 375 8.89 6.97 6.04
C ILE A 375 8.10 6.84 7.34
N SER A 376 8.79 6.56 8.43
CA SER A 376 8.20 6.58 9.77
C SER A 376 8.94 7.55 10.67
N VAL A 377 8.24 8.08 11.66
CA VAL A 377 8.86 8.80 12.77
C VAL A 377 9.27 7.79 13.84
N CYS A 378 10.49 7.89 14.32
CA CYS A 378 10.98 7.06 15.40
C CYS A 378 11.68 7.87 16.49
N THR A 379 11.46 7.47 17.74
CA THR A 379 12.24 7.93 18.88
C THR A 379 13.54 7.14 18.97
N ALA A 380 14.64 7.84 19.19
CA ALA A 380 15.90 7.25 19.60
C ALA A 380 16.33 7.85 20.94
N PHE A 381 16.72 6.98 21.86
CA PHE A 381 17.25 7.39 23.15
C PHE A 381 18.74 7.68 23.00
N ASN A 382 19.11 8.96 23.06
CA ASN A 382 20.49 9.35 23.04
C ASN A 382 21.04 9.32 24.48
N ARG A 383 21.79 8.26 24.83
CA ARG A 383 22.50 8.17 26.11
C ARG A 383 23.79 8.97 26.04
N TYR A 384 23.69 10.30 26.01
CA TYR A 384 24.84 11.17 26.14
C TYR A 384 24.80 11.87 27.50
N LYS A 385 25.85 11.69 28.32
CA LYS A 385 26.00 12.33 29.65
C LYS A 385 24.91 11.98 30.70
N ASN A 386 24.51 10.71 30.82
CA ASN A 386 23.52 10.24 31.81
C ASN A 386 22.10 10.88 31.74
N GLU A 387 21.86 11.84 30.86
CA GLU A 387 20.52 12.34 30.54
C GLU A 387 19.94 11.50 29.40
N VAL A 388 18.77 10.91 29.64
CA VAL A 388 17.99 10.24 28.60
C VAL A 388 17.17 11.31 27.89
N ARG A 389 17.67 11.82 26.76
CA ARG A 389 16.88 12.68 25.88
C ARG A 389 16.24 11.85 24.78
N GLU A 390 14.92 11.98 24.67
CA GLU A 390 14.16 11.45 23.54
C GLU A 390 14.37 12.39 22.35
N GLU A 391 15.01 11.87 21.30
CA GLU A 391 15.19 12.59 20.03
C GLU A 391 14.35 11.90 18.96
N LEU A 392 13.76 12.70 18.08
CA LEU A 392 12.88 12.23 17.00
C LEU A 392 13.60 12.23 15.67
N TYR A 393 13.34 11.19 14.88
CA TYR A 393 13.95 10.98 13.59
C TYR A 393 12.92 10.57 12.54
N TYR A 394 13.01 11.15 11.35
CA TYR A 394 12.41 10.61 10.14
C TYR A 394 13.29 9.49 9.61
N LYS A 395 12.70 8.31 9.49
CA LYS A 395 13.38 7.09 9.06
C LYS A 395 12.78 6.59 7.76
N GLY A 396 13.54 6.70 6.68
CA GLY A 396 13.18 6.17 5.38
C GLY A 396 13.64 4.73 5.22
N PHE A 397 12.74 3.85 4.77
CA PHE A 397 13.06 2.46 4.51
C PHE A 397 12.45 1.95 3.21
N LYS A 398 13.14 0.98 2.59
CA LYS A 398 12.69 0.28 1.39
C LYS A 398 12.69 -1.21 1.68
N LYS A 399 11.58 -1.87 1.35
CA LYS A 399 11.54 -3.33 1.31
C LYS A 399 12.37 -3.79 0.12
N ILE A 400 13.42 -4.57 0.36
CA ILE A 400 14.15 -5.22 -0.72
C ILE A 400 13.41 -6.50 -1.08
N GLU A 401 13.21 -6.71 -2.38
CA GLU A 401 12.56 -7.92 -2.86
C GLU A 401 13.43 -9.15 -2.53
N GLY A 402 12.81 -10.16 -1.93
CA GLY A 402 13.51 -11.36 -1.47
C GLY A 402 14.17 -11.25 -0.09
N GLU A 403 14.33 -10.04 0.46
CA GLU A 403 14.85 -9.84 1.81
C GLU A 403 13.73 -9.82 2.86
N MET A 404 14.05 -10.33 4.05
CA MET A 404 13.09 -10.39 5.17
C MET A 404 12.94 -9.05 5.89
N TYR A 405 13.85 -8.10 5.64
CA TYR A 405 13.92 -6.82 6.31
C TYR A 405 13.73 -5.65 5.37
N ASN A 406 13.29 -4.55 5.95
CA ASN A 406 13.37 -3.27 5.28
C ASN A 406 14.80 -2.74 5.42
N LYS A 407 15.44 -2.42 4.30
CA LYS A 407 16.70 -1.68 4.30
C LYS A 407 16.41 -0.25 4.75
N ASN A 408 17.08 0.17 5.82
CA ASN A 408 17.10 1.57 6.22
C ASN A 408 17.90 2.32 5.16
N LEU A 409 17.29 3.34 4.56
CA LEU A 409 17.93 4.15 3.53
C LEU A 409 18.43 5.48 4.10
N PHE A 410 17.73 6.03 5.07
CA PHE A 410 18.18 7.19 5.82
C PHE A 410 17.49 7.29 7.18
N CYS A 411 18.14 8.04 8.07
CA CYS A 411 17.61 8.47 9.35
C CYS A 411 18.04 9.92 9.58
N ILE A 412 17.10 10.85 9.71
CA ILE A 412 17.37 12.29 9.83
C ILE A 412 16.58 12.87 11.00
N ARG A 413 17.16 13.79 11.76
CA ARG A 413 16.51 14.41 12.93
C ARG A 413 15.31 15.24 12.51
N CYS A 414 14.15 15.02 13.15
CA CYS A 414 12.91 15.71 12.82
C CYS A 414 13.02 17.21 13.06
N ASP A 415 13.41 17.60 14.28
CA ASP A 415 13.51 19.01 14.69
C ASP A 415 14.38 19.84 13.74
N ALA A 416 15.52 19.29 13.33
CA ALA A 416 16.45 19.95 12.44
C ALA A 416 15.89 20.09 11.00
N LEU A 417 15.22 19.06 10.47
CA LEU A 417 14.63 19.11 9.13
C LEU A 417 13.40 20.03 9.11
N ASP A 418 12.54 19.93 10.12
CA ASP A 418 11.36 20.78 10.29
C ASP A 418 11.79 22.26 10.33
N THR A 419 12.82 22.59 11.12
CA THR A 419 13.37 23.95 11.18
C THR A 419 13.86 24.46 9.83
N ILE A 420 14.46 23.62 8.98
CA ILE A 420 14.91 24.02 7.64
C ILE A 420 13.71 24.40 6.76
N VAL A 421 12.66 23.57 6.74
CA VAL A 421 11.43 23.85 5.99
C VAL A 421 10.76 25.12 6.50
N MET A 422 10.69 25.29 7.83
CA MET A 422 10.07 26.46 8.44
C MET A 422 10.81 27.75 8.16
N LYS A 423 12.14 27.76 8.28
CA LYS A 423 12.94 28.93 7.91
C LYS A 423 12.78 29.32 6.45
N ARG A 424 12.51 28.36 5.56
CA ARG A 424 12.21 28.68 4.16
C ARG A 424 10.85 29.34 4.02
N LEU A 425 9.83 28.85 4.72
CA LEU A 425 8.51 29.48 4.76
C LEU A 425 8.58 30.91 5.34
N GLU A 426 9.31 31.10 6.45
CA GLU A 426 9.58 32.42 7.04
C GLU A 426 10.21 33.36 6.00
N ALA A 427 11.26 32.89 5.31
CA ALA A 427 11.94 33.70 4.30
C ALA A 427 11.05 34.03 3.09
N LEU A 428 10.13 33.12 2.71
CA LEU A 428 9.13 33.38 1.67
C LEU A 428 8.12 34.46 2.12
N ALA A 429 7.64 34.39 3.36
CA ALA A 429 6.71 35.36 3.92
C ALA A 429 7.35 36.75 4.13
N GLU A 430 8.61 36.80 4.56
CA GLU A 430 9.37 38.06 4.68
C GLU A 430 9.60 38.71 3.31
N PHE A 431 9.83 37.89 2.28
CA PHE A 431 10.10 38.35 0.92
C PHE A 431 8.83 38.83 0.22
N ASP A 432 7.72 38.12 0.37
CA ASP A 432 6.45 38.42 -0.26
C ASP A 432 5.38 38.78 0.77
N LYS A 433 5.21 40.08 1.01
CA LYS A 433 4.21 40.61 1.96
C LYS A 433 2.76 40.32 1.55
N GLN A 434 2.51 39.99 0.28
CA GLN A 434 1.16 39.63 -0.20
C GLN A 434 0.91 38.12 -0.14
N LEU A 435 1.90 37.32 0.27
CA LEU A 435 1.80 35.86 0.35
C LEU A 435 0.60 35.42 1.18
N ALA A 436 0.40 36.03 2.35
CA ALA A 436 -0.72 35.71 3.23
C ALA A 436 -2.07 35.92 2.54
N LEU A 437 -2.26 37.05 1.82
CA LEU A 437 -3.48 37.37 1.08
C LEU A 437 -3.73 36.39 -0.09
N ARG A 438 -2.68 36.01 -0.83
CA ARG A 438 -2.83 35.03 -1.92
C ARG A 438 -3.23 33.66 -1.39
N ILE A 439 -2.62 33.23 -0.28
CA ILE A 439 -2.96 31.97 0.37
C ILE A 439 -4.42 32.01 0.85
N GLU A 440 -4.86 33.12 1.45
CA GLU A 440 -6.24 33.29 1.88
C GLU A 440 -7.23 33.11 0.71
N HIS A 441 -7.01 33.81 -0.41
CA HIS A 441 -7.86 33.70 -1.59
C HIS A 441 -7.89 32.27 -2.13
N GLY A 442 -6.72 31.63 -2.28
CA GLY A 442 -6.62 30.26 -2.76
C GLY A 442 -7.27 29.24 -1.82
N LEU A 443 -7.15 29.43 -0.50
CA LEU A 443 -7.81 28.57 0.49
C LEU A 443 -9.33 28.77 0.50
N GLU A 444 -9.82 29.99 0.29
CA GLU A 444 -11.25 30.26 0.20
C GLU A 444 -11.85 29.64 -1.06
N GLU A 445 -11.17 29.67 -2.21
CA GLU A 445 -11.59 28.94 -3.41
C GLU A 445 -11.68 27.43 -3.18
N VAL A 446 -10.64 26.84 -2.55
CA VAL A 446 -10.64 25.42 -2.17
C VAL A 446 -11.78 25.12 -1.21
N ARG A 447 -12.05 26.01 -0.25
CA ARG A 447 -13.16 25.89 0.69
C ARG A 447 -14.51 25.92 -0.03
N GLN A 448 -14.72 26.85 -0.95
CA GLN A 448 -15.96 26.93 -1.75
C GLN A 448 -16.18 25.65 -2.56
N GLN A 449 -15.11 25.07 -3.10
CA GLN A 449 -15.17 23.79 -3.79
C GLN A 449 -15.51 22.64 -2.83
N GLN A 450 -14.88 22.59 -1.65
CA GLN A 450 -15.17 21.60 -0.60
C GLN A 450 -16.61 21.73 -0.10
N VAL A 451 -17.14 22.93 0.06
CA VAL A 451 -18.54 23.16 0.46
C VAL A 451 -19.49 22.59 -0.57
N LYS A 452 -19.24 22.81 -1.87
CA LYS A 452 -20.03 22.20 -2.96
C LYS A 452 -20.01 20.67 -2.90
N GLU A 453 -18.84 20.08 -2.66
CA GLU A 453 -18.69 18.63 -2.52
C GLU A 453 -19.35 18.09 -1.25
N CYS A 454 -19.23 18.79 -0.12
CA CYS A 454 -19.85 18.45 1.16
C CYS A 454 -21.38 18.52 1.10
N ILE A 455 -21.96 19.51 0.40
CA ILE A 455 -23.41 19.59 0.16
C ILE A 455 -23.88 18.31 -0.57
N SER A 456 -23.13 17.85 -1.57
CA SER A 456 -23.43 16.60 -2.26
C SER A 456 -23.38 15.37 -1.33
N ILE A 457 -22.43 15.33 -0.38
CA ILE A 457 -22.35 14.26 0.63
C ILE A 457 -23.51 14.33 1.62
N ASP A 458 -23.90 15.53 2.07
CA ASP A 458 -25.00 15.71 3.01
C ASP A 458 -26.34 15.29 2.44
N ASP A 459 -26.58 15.54 1.15
CA ASP A 459 -27.78 15.06 0.48
C ASP A 459 -27.79 13.52 0.37
N GLN A 460 -26.64 12.89 0.11
CA GLN A 460 -26.53 11.42 0.16
C GLN A 460 -26.80 10.87 1.58
N LEU A 461 -26.30 11.53 2.62
CA LEU A 461 -26.55 11.16 4.01
C LEU A 461 -28.04 11.32 4.39
N LYS A 462 -28.71 12.38 3.92
CA LYS A 462 -30.16 12.56 4.11
C LYS A 462 -30.95 11.41 3.48
N THR A 463 -30.64 11.02 2.24
CA THR A 463 -31.28 9.89 1.56
C THR A 463 -31.09 8.59 2.36
N ILE A 464 -29.86 8.30 2.79
CA ILE A 464 -29.55 7.08 3.59
C ILE A 464 -30.32 7.08 4.92
N ASN A 465 -30.40 8.22 5.61
CA ASN A 465 -31.14 8.32 6.87
C ASN A 465 -32.66 8.13 6.67
N ALA A 466 -33.22 8.65 5.57
CA ALA A 466 -34.62 8.45 5.21
C ALA A 466 -34.92 6.96 4.93
N ASP A 467 -34.01 6.27 4.24
CA ASP A 467 -34.11 4.83 3.98
C ASP A 467 -34.04 4.01 5.27
N ILE A 468 -33.09 4.32 6.17
CA ILE A 468 -32.99 3.67 7.49
C ILE A 468 -34.28 3.87 8.28
N LYS A 469 -34.83 5.09 8.31
CA LYS A 469 -36.08 5.38 9.02
C LYS A 469 -37.25 4.58 8.46
N THR A 470 -37.38 4.53 7.14
CA THR A 470 -38.44 3.79 6.44
C THR A 470 -38.35 2.30 6.73
N LEU A 471 -37.15 1.71 6.63
CA LEU A 471 -36.93 0.29 6.91
C LEU A 471 -37.13 -0.07 8.38
N THR A 472 -36.72 0.82 9.29
CA THR A 472 -36.95 0.61 10.73
C THR A 472 -38.44 0.66 11.05
N GLY A 473 -39.20 1.59 10.46
CA GLY A 473 -40.66 1.62 10.62
C GLY A 473 -41.35 0.37 10.08
N ARG A 474 -40.91 -0.16 8.94
CA ARG A 474 -41.39 -1.46 8.42
C ARG A 474 -41.06 -2.61 9.36
N LEU A 475 -39.86 -2.62 9.94
CA LEU A 475 -39.44 -3.64 10.90
C LEU A 475 -40.34 -3.63 12.14
N THR A 476 -40.63 -2.44 12.69
CA THR A 476 -41.54 -2.28 13.84
C THR A 476 -42.94 -2.79 13.52
N LEU A 477 -43.50 -2.40 12.38
CA LEU A 477 -44.84 -2.83 11.97
C LEU A 477 -44.93 -4.34 11.77
N ILE A 478 -43.92 -4.95 11.13
CA ILE A 478 -43.86 -6.42 10.98
C ILE A 478 -43.76 -7.07 12.37
N SER A 479 -42.89 -6.55 13.25
CA SER A 479 -42.72 -7.12 14.59
C SER A 479 -43.97 -7.02 15.47
N GLU A 480 -44.80 -6.00 15.27
CA GLU A 480 -46.08 -5.84 15.96
C GLU A 480 -47.14 -6.80 15.42
N LEU A 481 -47.17 -7.03 14.10
CA LEU A 481 -48.10 -7.97 13.46
C LEU A 481 -47.76 -9.44 13.76
N THR A 482 -46.49 -9.77 14.02
CA THR A 482 -46.05 -11.13 14.35
C THR A 482 -46.09 -11.46 15.85
N LYS A 483 -46.52 -10.53 16.73
CA LYS A 483 -46.59 -10.78 18.18
C LYS A 483 -47.70 -11.75 18.59
N ASP A 484 -48.71 -11.99 17.74
CA ASP A 484 -49.86 -12.84 18.06
C ASP A 484 -49.76 -14.27 17.48
N GLU A 485 -48.70 -14.59 16.72
CA GLU A 485 -48.50 -15.92 16.12
C GLU A 485 -47.24 -16.60 16.67
N THR A 486 -47.43 -17.31 17.78
CA THR A 486 -46.78 -18.58 18.19
C THR A 486 -45.29 -18.63 18.59
N GLU A 487 -45.10 -19.21 19.78
CA GLU A 487 -43.90 -19.58 20.53
C GLU A 487 -43.10 -20.77 19.95
N ASP A 488 -42.90 -20.87 18.62
CA ASP A 488 -42.03 -21.90 18.04
C ASP A 488 -40.63 -21.34 17.76
N GLU A 489 -39.78 -21.30 18.80
CA GLU A 489 -38.49 -20.59 18.86
C GLU A 489 -37.33 -21.20 18.03
N ASP A 490 -37.49 -22.33 17.34
CA ASP A 490 -36.31 -23.10 16.86
C ASP A 490 -36.06 -23.17 15.35
N LYS A 491 -36.79 -22.41 14.51
CA LYS A 491 -36.48 -22.33 13.07
C LYS A 491 -35.84 -20.99 12.71
N LYS A 492 -34.50 -20.95 12.80
CA LYS A 492 -33.64 -19.90 12.23
C LYS A 492 -33.65 -19.93 10.69
N ASP A 493 -34.79 -19.65 10.07
CA ASP A 493 -34.86 -19.46 8.62
C ASP A 493 -34.33 -18.05 8.27
N GLU A 494 -33.20 -18.01 7.56
CA GLU A 494 -32.57 -16.78 7.06
C GLU A 494 -33.38 -16.06 5.95
N ASP A 495 -34.45 -16.71 5.50
CA ASP A 495 -35.49 -16.13 4.64
C ASP A 495 -36.52 -15.30 5.42
N ASN A 496 -36.36 -15.17 6.74
CA ASN A 496 -37.22 -14.29 7.53
C ASN A 496 -37.09 -12.83 7.03
N PRO A 497 -38.19 -12.18 6.58
CA PRO A 497 -38.17 -10.81 6.11
C PRO A 497 -37.63 -9.82 7.15
N ILE A 498 -37.75 -10.13 8.45
CA ILE A 498 -37.20 -9.36 9.57
C ILE A 498 -35.67 -9.34 9.50
N THR A 499 -35.03 -10.50 9.38
CA THR A 499 -33.56 -10.64 9.29
C THR A 499 -33.01 -9.90 8.08
N ALA A 500 -33.75 -9.94 6.97
CA ALA A 500 -33.37 -9.30 5.73
C ALA A 500 -33.43 -7.76 5.83
N ILE A 501 -34.50 -7.20 6.43
CA ILE A 501 -34.60 -5.76 6.72
C ILE A 501 -33.48 -5.33 7.69
N TYR A 502 -33.18 -6.14 8.71
CA TYR A 502 -32.12 -5.86 9.66
C TYR A 502 -30.74 -5.75 8.99
N ASN A 503 -30.40 -6.70 8.12
CA ASN A 503 -29.14 -6.68 7.37
C ASN A 503 -29.02 -5.45 6.47
N ARG A 504 -30.13 -5.01 5.83
CA ARG A 504 -30.15 -3.79 5.02
C ARG A 504 -29.92 -2.53 5.87
N ILE A 505 -30.48 -2.48 7.07
CA ILE A 505 -30.22 -1.37 8.02
C ILE A 505 -28.74 -1.34 8.40
N GLN A 506 -28.10 -2.48 8.67
CA GLN A 506 -26.68 -2.55 9.00
C GLN A 506 -25.78 -2.10 7.85
N GLU A 507 -26.11 -2.48 6.61
CA GLU A 507 -25.41 -2.03 5.40
C GLU A 507 -25.47 -0.50 5.23
N LEU A 508 -26.67 0.08 5.36
CA LEU A 508 -26.88 1.53 5.29
C LEU A 508 -26.13 2.28 6.41
N ARG A 509 -26.06 1.70 7.62
CA ARG A 509 -25.24 2.23 8.72
C ARG A 509 -23.74 2.17 8.41
N GLY A 510 -23.27 1.14 7.72
CA GLY A 510 -21.89 1.05 7.21
C GLY A 510 -21.58 2.17 6.21
N GLN A 511 -22.46 2.40 5.24
CA GLN A 511 -22.32 3.45 4.23
C GLN A 511 -22.37 4.85 4.84
N LYS A 512 -23.25 5.06 5.81
CA LYS A 512 -23.29 6.27 6.61
C LYS A 512 -21.93 6.55 7.25
N ARG A 513 -21.29 5.56 7.88
CA ARG A 513 -19.94 5.71 8.45
C ARG A 513 -18.89 6.06 7.39
N GLU A 514 -18.88 5.40 6.23
CA GLU A 514 -17.94 5.70 5.15
C GLU A 514 -18.09 7.12 4.59
N LEU A 515 -19.33 7.58 4.38
CA LEU A 515 -19.62 8.94 3.93
C LEU A 515 -19.32 9.97 5.03
N GLU A 516 -19.57 9.65 6.29
CA GLU A 516 -19.17 10.49 7.43
C GLU A 516 -17.64 10.60 7.54
N GLU A 517 -16.89 9.52 7.28
CA GLU A 517 -15.42 9.58 7.19
C GLU A 517 -14.96 10.42 6.01
N LYS A 518 -15.56 10.27 4.83
CA LYS A 518 -15.27 11.12 3.67
C LYS A 518 -15.60 12.58 3.96
N LYS A 519 -16.72 12.86 4.63
CA LYS A 519 -17.09 14.19 5.09
C LYS A 519 -16.05 14.74 6.05
N LYS A 520 -15.63 13.97 7.06
CA LYS A 520 -14.54 14.34 7.98
C LYS A 520 -13.23 14.60 7.25
N ARG A 521 -12.92 13.83 6.20
CA ARG A 521 -11.72 14.03 5.36
C ARG A 521 -11.83 15.21 4.42
N ALA A 522 -13.03 15.57 3.96
CA ALA A 522 -13.28 16.75 3.13
C ALA A 522 -13.31 18.02 3.98
N ASN A 523 -13.71 17.90 5.25
CA ASN A 523 -13.73 18.96 6.25
C ASN A 523 -12.33 19.21 6.85
N ILE A 524 -11.29 19.31 6.00
CA ILE A 524 -9.92 19.59 6.45
C ILE A 524 -9.82 21.01 7.04
N LEU A 525 -10.63 21.95 6.54
CA LEU A 525 -10.75 23.30 7.05
C LEU A 525 -11.99 23.37 7.95
N GLU A 526 -11.80 23.23 9.26
CA GLU A 526 -12.87 23.32 10.25
C GLU A 526 -13.14 24.81 10.55
N GLY A 527 -13.87 25.47 9.66
CA GLY A 527 -14.42 26.81 9.90
C GLY A 527 -13.55 27.99 9.43
N GLN A 528 -14.18 29.17 9.35
CA GLN A 528 -13.51 30.42 8.97
C GLN A 528 -12.44 30.85 9.98
N GLU A 529 -12.62 30.50 11.25
CA GLU A 529 -11.69 30.84 12.33
C GLU A 529 -10.31 30.19 12.13
N GLU A 530 -10.26 28.95 11.62
CA GLU A 530 -8.97 28.30 11.33
C GLU A 530 -8.23 28.96 10.17
N VAL A 531 -8.95 29.35 9.12
CA VAL A 531 -8.36 30.10 7.99
C VAL A 531 -7.79 31.42 8.49
N GLN A 532 -8.52 32.12 9.35
CA GLN A 532 -8.04 33.37 9.98
C GLN A 532 -6.85 33.14 10.90
N GLN A 533 -6.83 32.05 11.69
CA GLN A 533 -5.67 31.69 12.51
C GLN A 533 -4.44 31.38 11.65
N PHE A 534 -4.61 30.66 10.54
CA PHE A 534 -3.50 30.39 9.61
C PHE A 534 -3.01 31.67 8.94
N TYR A 535 -3.91 32.58 8.60
CA TYR A 535 -3.55 33.89 8.05
C TYR A 535 -2.73 34.71 9.06
N ALA A 536 -3.18 34.79 10.32
CA ALA A 536 -2.44 35.48 11.39
C ALA A 536 -1.04 34.88 11.60
N VAL A 537 -0.91 33.55 11.48
CA VAL A 537 0.40 32.89 11.52
C VAL A 537 1.26 33.26 10.31
N LEU A 538 0.69 33.38 9.11
CA LEU A 538 1.44 33.72 7.91
C LEU A 538 1.92 35.18 7.87
N GLU A 539 1.18 36.12 8.46
CA GLU A 539 1.62 37.51 8.63
C GLU A 539 2.85 37.64 9.53
N ASN A 540 2.98 36.74 10.52
CA ASN A 540 4.06 36.79 11.50
C ASN A 540 4.54 35.39 11.90
N VAL A 541 5.04 34.64 10.91
CA VAL A 541 5.42 33.22 11.07
C VAL A 541 6.40 33.05 12.22
N LYS A 542 7.38 33.95 12.35
CA LYS A 542 8.43 33.87 13.35
C LYS A 542 7.93 33.94 14.80
N GLU A 543 6.92 34.76 15.07
CA GLU A 543 6.39 34.95 16.42
C GLU A 543 5.23 34.00 16.75
N GLU A 544 4.37 33.70 15.77
CA GLU A 544 3.19 32.87 15.98
C GLU A 544 3.48 31.37 15.88
N TRP A 545 4.42 30.95 15.01
CA TRP A 545 4.71 29.53 14.83
C TRP A 545 5.11 28.79 16.12
N PRO A 546 5.99 29.33 17.00
CA PRO A 546 6.33 28.66 18.25
C PRO A 546 5.12 28.42 19.16
N LYS A 547 4.08 29.27 19.09
CA LYS A 547 2.88 29.21 19.93
C LYS A 547 1.91 28.09 19.50
N LEU A 548 1.99 27.64 18.26
CA LEU A 548 1.12 26.58 17.73
C LEU A 548 1.43 25.22 18.35
N THR A 549 0.37 24.43 18.58
CA THR A 549 0.51 23.00 18.91
C THR A 549 1.09 22.22 17.74
N ILE A 550 1.60 21.01 18.01
CA ILE A 550 2.14 20.16 16.94
C ILE A 550 1.06 19.78 15.91
N GLU A 551 -0.20 19.56 16.32
CA GLU A 551 -1.28 19.27 15.37
C GLU A 551 -1.57 20.47 14.48
N GLN A 552 -1.61 21.68 15.06
CA GLN A 552 -1.80 22.91 14.30
C GLN A 552 -0.67 23.11 13.28
N LYS A 553 0.58 22.85 13.67
CA LYS A 553 1.76 22.92 12.78
C LYS A 553 1.66 21.92 11.63
N GLN A 554 1.29 20.67 11.91
CA GLN A 554 1.10 19.62 10.90
C GLN A 554 -0.03 19.98 9.93
N LYS A 555 -1.15 20.48 10.45
CA LYS A 555 -2.32 20.90 9.66
C LYS A 555 -1.96 22.06 8.74
N LEU A 556 -1.31 23.09 9.28
CA LEU A 556 -0.83 24.24 8.51
C LEU A 556 0.12 23.81 7.39
N ILE A 557 1.15 23.00 7.69
CA ILE A 557 2.09 22.54 6.66
C ILE A 557 1.42 21.68 5.60
N LYS A 558 0.45 20.84 5.98
CA LYS A 558 -0.33 20.04 5.02
C LYS A 558 -1.20 20.91 4.10
N LEU A 559 -1.64 22.08 4.57
CA LEU A 559 -2.37 23.05 3.74
C LEU A 559 -1.43 23.83 2.82
N LEU A 560 -0.23 24.17 3.29
CA LEU A 560 0.74 24.97 2.53
C LEU A 560 1.57 24.16 1.54
N THR A 561 1.67 22.85 1.72
CA THR A 561 2.49 21.98 0.87
C THR A 561 1.66 20.88 0.23
N THR A 562 1.89 20.65 -1.06
CA THR A 562 1.39 19.46 -1.75
C THR A 562 2.23 18.24 -1.38
N LYS A 563 3.56 18.40 -1.30
CA LYS A 563 4.50 17.31 -1.03
C LYS A 563 5.85 17.87 -0.56
N VAL A 564 6.50 17.19 0.37
CA VAL A 564 7.91 17.42 0.71
C VAL A 564 8.70 16.16 0.38
N GLU A 565 9.69 16.25 -0.49
CA GLU A 565 10.51 15.11 -0.91
C GLU A 565 11.93 15.20 -0.34
N LEU A 566 12.42 14.11 0.23
CA LEU A 566 13.79 13.99 0.71
C LEU A 566 14.49 12.82 0.01
N THR A 567 15.60 13.10 -0.65
CA THR A 567 16.39 12.10 -1.39
C THR A 567 17.83 12.12 -0.89
N PRO A 568 18.38 11.03 -0.34
CA PRO A 568 19.80 10.97 -0.03
C PRO A 568 20.61 10.96 -1.34
N CYS A 569 21.63 11.81 -1.38
CA CYS A 569 22.49 12.03 -2.53
C CYS A 569 23.89 11.44 -2.33
N SER A 570 24.41 11.56 -1.11
CA SER A 570 25.69 10.98 -0.68
C SER A 570 25.61 10.64 0.81
N MET A 571 26.75 10.31 1.43
CA MET A 571 26.84 10.10 2.86
C MET A 571 26.34 11.27 3.69
N HIS A 572 26.50 12.53 3.27
CA HIS A 572 26.06 13.69 4.05
C HIS A 572 25.05 14.56 3.32
N TRP A 573 25.03 14.54 1.99
CA TRP A 573 24.10 15.35 1.21
C TRP A 573 22.76 14.67 1.02
N TYR A 574 21.70 15.46 1.22
CA TYR A 574 20.33 15.14 0.87
C TYR A 574 19.79 16.23 -0.04
N LYS A 575 19.00 15.87 -1.04
CA LYS A 575 18.17 16.82 -1.79
C LYS A 575 16.81 16.90 -1.12
N LEU A 576 16.47 18.08 -0.62
CA LEU A 576 15.13 18.44 -0.17
C LEU A 576 14.42 19.19 -1.30
N THR A 577 13.24 18.72 -1.69
CA THR A 577 12.35 19.40 -2.64
C THR A 577 11.03 19.69 -1.94
N ILE A 578 10.61 20.96 -1.87
CA ILE A 578 9.31 21.36 -1.32
C ILE A 578 8.40 21.75 -2.47
N HIS A 579 7.29 21.05 -2.62
CA HIS A 579 6.21 21.40 -3.52
C HIS A 579 5.16 22.17 -2.73
N TRP A 580 5.25 23.50 -2.81
CA TRP A 580 4.24 24.38 -2.24
C TRP A 580 2.92 24.29 -2.99
N ILE A 581 1.84 24.74 -2.38
CA ILE A 581 0.60 25.00 -3.13
C ILE A 581 0.81 26.18 -4.09
N GLY A 582 0.06 26.21 -5.19
CA GLY A 582 0.19 27.23 -6.24
C GLY A 582 0.19 28.69 -5.72
N PRO A 583 -0.72 29.08 -4.80
CA PRO A 583 -0.74 30.45 -4.26
C PRO A 583 0.55 30.90 -3.56
N ILE A 584 1.35 29.96 -3.05
CA ILE A 584 2.65 30.23 -2.45
C ILE A 584 3.72 30.33 -3.52
N CYS A 585 3.87 29.26 -4.29
CA CYS A 585 4.90 29.16 -5.31
C CYS A 585 4.54 28.05 -6.31
N ASN A 586 4.44 28.41 -7.59
CA ASN A 586 4.17 27.44 -8.66
C ASN A 586 5.37 26.54 -8.99
N ARG A 587 6.57 26.89 -8.52
CA ARG A 587 7.78 26.08 -8.69
C ARG A 587 8.17 25.39 -7.39
N PRO A 588 8.78 24.19 -7.46
CA PRO A 588 9.34 23.57 -6.28
C PRO A 588 10.56 24.35 -5.79
N ASP A 589 10.69 24.46 -4.47
CA ASP A 589 11.94 24.92 -3.84
C ASP A 589 12.86 23.73 -3.60
N VAL A 590 14.14 23.89 -3.95
CA VAL A 590 15.14 22.83 -3.85
C VAL A 590 16.32 23.28 -2.99
N ALA A 591 16.70 22.44 -2.02
CA ALA A 591 17.90 22.61 -1.22
C ALA A 591 18.74 21.35 -1.18
N TYR A 592 20.06 21.53 -1.04
CA TYR A 592 20.95 20.49 -0.58
C TYR A 592 21.17 20.62 0.92
N ILE A 593 20.75 19.60 1.67
CA ILE A 593 20.92 19.51 3.11
C ILE A 593 22.17 18.71 3.43
N TRP A 594 23.06 19.30 4.19
CA TRP A 594 24.21 18.64 4.80
C TRP A 594 23.83 18.11 6.18
N ARG A 595 24.06 16.83 6.46
CA ARG A 595 24.08 16.30 7.83
C ARG A 595 25.51 16.27 8.35
N ILE A 596 25.75 16.77 9.57
CA ILE A 596 27.12 16.84 10.12
C ILE A 596 27.69 15.46 10.52
N ARG A 597 26.81 14.51 10.83
CA ARG A 597 27.17 13.12 11.12
C ARG A 597 26.62 12.25 10.00
N PRO A 598 27.46 11.42 9.35
CA PRO A 598 26.95 10.46 8.39
C PRO A 598 26.08 9.43 9.08
N GLU A 599 25.36 8.64 8.30
CA GLU A 599 24.71 7.44 8.81
C GLU A 599 25.72 6.55 9.51
N ALA A 600 25.30 5.86 10.56
CA ALA A 600 26.12 4.86 11.22
C ALA A 600 26.54 3.82 10.17
N GLN A 601 27.81 3.88 9.83
CA GLN A 601 28.42 2.96 8.90
C GLN A 601 28.70 1.63 9.62
N PRO A 602 28.67 0.49 8.90
CA PRO A 602 29.19 -0.76 9.44
C PRO A 602 30.67 -0.59 9.81
N ALA A 603 31.18 -1.51 10.65
CA ALA A 603 32.61 -1.59 10.91
C ALA A 603 33.39 -1.68 9.59
N LEU A 604 34.62 -1.17 9.59
CA LEU A 604 35.51 -1.29 8.43
C LEU A 604 35.70 -2.78 8.10
N GLU A 605 35.53 -3.09 6.82
CA GLU A 605 35.74 -4.42 6.28
C GLU A 605 37.24 -4.75 6.23
N THR A 606 37.58 -6.03 6.16
CA THR A 606 38.98 -6.48 6.19
C THR A 606 39.81 -5.85 5.07
N TRP A 607 39.27 -5.78 3.85
CA TRP A 607 39.98 -5.18 2.71
C TRP A 607 40.19 -3.67 2.88
N GLU A 608 39.26 -2.96 3.54
CA GLU A 608 39.42 -1.54 3.86
C GLU A 608 40.57 -1.36 4.85
N LEU A 609 40.66 -2.24 5.86
CA LEU A 609 41.75 -2.23 6.84
C LEU A 609 43.10 -2.59 6.22
N ASP A 610 43.14 -3.52 5.27
CA ASP A 610 44.35 -3.89 4.54
C ASP A 610 44.84 -2.72 3.68
N LEU A 611 43.93 -2.05 2.96
CA LEU A 611 44.23 -0.86 2.19
C LEU A 611 44.76 0.29 3.08
N ILE A 612 44.15 0.47 4.26
CA ILE A 612 44.62 1.43 5.26
C ILE A 612 46.03 1.05 5.75
N ARG A 613 46.30 -0.22 6.03
CA ARG A 613 47.62 -0.67 6.49
C ARG A 613 48.71 -0.38 5.47
N GLU A 614 48.43 -0.61 4.20
CA GLU A 614 49.39 -0.42 3.10
C GLU A 614 49.63 1.05 2.77
N HIS A 615 48.56 1.86 2.69
CA HIS A 615 48.64 3.19 2.07
C HIS A 615 48.49 4.36 3.06
N TYR A 616 47.90 4.17 4.24
CA TYR A 616 47.76 5.25 5.23
C TYR A 616 49.09 5.87 5.68
N PRO A 617 50.19 5.12 5.84
CA PRO A 617 51.47 5.70 6.26
C PRO A 617 52.02 6.77 5.32
N THR A 618 51.95 6.51 4.00
CA THR A 618 52.73 7.24 2.98
C THR A 618 51.87 7.99 1.96
N CYS A 619 50.68 7.49 1.61
CA CYS A 619 49.85 8.09 0.56
C CYS A 619 49.17 9.38 1.04
N ASN A 620 48.75 10.20 0.07
CA ASN A 620 47.95 11.40 0.36
C ASN A 620 46.51 11.01 0.78
N MET A 621 45.79 11.94 1.39
CA MET A 621 44.43 11.70 1.90
C MET A 621 43.43 11.41 0.77
N GLU A 622 43.59 12.10 -0.36
CA GLU A 622 42.70 11.99 -1.51
C GLU A 622 42.72 10.58 -2.11
N TYR A 623 43.91 9.99 -2.26
CA TYR A 623 44.11 8.63 -2.74
C TYR A 623 43.30 7.60 -1.95
N LEU A 624 43.29 7.72 -0.62
CA LEU A 624 42.55 6.81 0.25
C LEU A 624 41.04 7.04 0.21
N LEU A 625 40.60 8.30 0.19
CA LEU A 625 39.18 8.62 0.08
C LEU A 625 38.61 8.12 -1.25
N GLU A 626 39.34 8.28 -2.35
CA GLU A 626 38.93 7.78 -3.67
C GLU A 626 38.70 6.26 -3.69
N ARG A 627 39.53 5.49 -2.97
CA ARG A 627 39.46 4.02 -2.91
C ARG A 627 38.46 3.49 -1.89
N ILE A 628 38.09 4.31 -0.90
CA ILE A 628 37.09 3.97 0.10
C ILE A 628 36.03 5.09 0.15
N PRO A 629 35.23 5.25 -0.93
CA PRO A 629 34.48 6.47 -1.16
C PRO A 629 33.31 6.70 -0.19
N ASN A 630 32.84 5.62 0.44
CA ASN A 630 31.79 5.57 1.46
C ASN A 630 32.32 5.71 2.90
N ARG A 631 33.56 6.20 3.08
CA ARG A 631 34.12 6.51 4.40
C ARG A 631 34.54 7.97 4.48
N THR A 632 34.37 8.55 5.66
CA THR A 632 34.95 9.85 5.98
C THR A 632 36.41 9.69 6.33
N TRP A 633 37.20 10.75 6.15
CA TRP A 633 38.59 10.74 6.60
C TRP A 633 38.71 10.48 8.11
N GLY A 634 37.76 10.95 8.92
CA GLY A 634 37.68 10.64 10.34
C GLY A 634 37.52 9.14 10.64
N ALA A 635 36.69 8.43 9.86
CA ALA A 635 36.52 6.99 9.99
C ALA A 635 37.81 6.23 9.61
N ILE A 636 38.50 6.66 8.55
CA ILE A 636 39.79 6.08 8.13
C ILE A 636 40.86 6.28 9.22
N ILE A 637 40.94 7.46 9.84
CA ILE A 637 41.84 7.71 10.99
C ILE A 637 41.50 6.77 12.15
N GLY A 638 40.20 6.62 12.48
CA GLY A 638 39.74 5.70 13.52
C GLY A 638 40.13 4.25 13.22
N GLY A 639 39.96 3.82 11.97
CA GLY A 639 40.41 2.53 11.47
C GLY A 639 41.91 2.32 11.64
N ALA A 640 42.74 3.23 11.10
CA ALA A 640 44.20 3.19 11.23
C ALA A 640 44.64 3.09 12.70
N SER A 641 44.03 3.89 13.58
CA SER A 641 44.32 3.87 15.01
C SER A 641 43.96 2.52 15.66
N SER A 642 42.85 1.89 15.26
CA SER A 642 42.43 0.59 15.79
C SER A 642 43.37 -0.57 15.42
N ILE A 643 44.10 -0.44 14.31
CA ILE A 643 45.10 -1.42 13.85
C ILE A 643 46.56 -0.99 14.16
N GLY A 644 46.76 0.08 14.92
CA GLY A 644 48.09 0.55 15.34
C GLY A 644 48.93 1.20 14.24
N VAL A 645 48.33 1.58 13.10
CA VAL A 645 49.03 2.19 11.98
C VAL A 645 49.10 3.71 12.15
N LYS A 646 50.31 4.27 12.04
CA LYS A 646 50.58 5.71 12.14
C LYS A 646 50.98 6.28 10.78
N ARG A 647 50.68 7.56 10.56
CA ARG A 647 51.07 8.27 9.34
C ARG A 647 52.50 8.81 9.47
N GLU A 648 53.35 8.50 8.50
CA GLU A 648 54.75 8.96 8.44
C GLU A 648 54.80 10.43 8.04
N ASN A 649 54.05 10.78 6.99
CA ASN A 649 53.88 12.15 6.53
C ASN A 649 52.69 12.78 7.22
N SER A 650 52.91 13.25 8.44
CA SER A 650 51.89 14.07 9.09
C SER A 650 51.82 15.40 8.34
N ASP A 651 50.75 15.63 7.56
CA ASP A 651 50.37 16.95 7.03
C ASP A 651 50.00 17.94 8.17
N ARG A 652 50.72 17.90 9.30
CA ARG A 652 50.57 18.75 10.49
C ARG A 652 51.10 20.16 10.27
N GLY A 653 51.50 20.52 9.04
CA GLY A 653 51.67 21.91 8.68
C GLY A 653 50.40 22.68 9.03
N LYS A 654 50.52 23.83 9.69
CA LYS A 654 49.43 24.66 10.25
C LYS A 654 48.40 25.18 9.20
N GLY A 655 48.38 24.65 7.99
CA GLY A 655 47.43 24.99 6.93
C GLY A 655 46.08 24.30 7.10
N LYS A 656 45.02 24.96 6.58
CA LYS A 656 43.69 24.35 6.45
C LYS A 656 43.82 23.09 5.57
N ARG A 657 43.37 21.94 6.07
CA ARG A 657 43.37 20.69 5.28
C ARG A 657 42.58 20.87 3.98
N ALA A 658 43.09 20.28 2.90
CA ALA A 658 42.45 20.34 1.59
C ALA A 658 41.05 19.72 1.57
N ILE A 659 40.77 18.70 2.41
CA ILE A 659 39.45 18.09 2.58
C ILE A 659 39.14 18.01 4.10
N PRO A 660 37.96 18.44 4.57
CA PRO A 660 37.57 18.32 5.98
C PRO A 660 37.46 16.86 6.45
N THR A 661 37.71 16.61 7.73
CA THR A 661 37.68 15.24 8.29
C THR A 661 36.33 14.54 8.21
N LYS A 662 35.25 15.32 8.14
CA LYS A 662 33.86 14.83 8.11
C LYS A 662 33.32 14.62 6.70
N VAL A 663 34.14 14.81 5.67
CA VAL A 663 33.74 14.68 4.26
C VAL A 663 34.23 13.33 3.73
N SER A 664 33.40 12.63 2.96
CA SER A 664 33.77 11.44 2.20
C SER A 664 34.04 11.77 0.73
N TRP A 665 34.57 10.81 -0.03
CA TRP A 665 34.72 11.01 -1.47
C TRP A 665 33.39 11.05 -2.20
N GLU A 666 32.42 10.24 -1.79
CA GLU A 666 31.05 10.30 -2.33
C GLU A 666 30.44 11.71 -2.23
N ASP A 667 30.70 12.43 -1.15
CA ASP A 667 30.20 13.81 -0.99
C ASP A 667 30.84 14.79 -1.99
N ILE A 668 32.11 14.55 -2.33
CA ILE A 668 32.87 15.37 -3.27
C ILE A 668 32.41 15.10 -4.70
N MET A 669 32.28 13.82 -5.06
CA MET A 669 31.86 13.37 -6.39
C MET A 669 30.40 13.67 -6.69
N PHE A 670 29.59 13.96 -5.67
CA PHE A 670 28.18 14.31 -5.87
C PHE A 670 28.00 15.60 -6.71
N PHE A 671 28.94 16.55 -6.60
CA PHE A 671 28.92 17.75 -7.43
C PHE A 671 29.96 17.65 -8.56
N PRO A 672 29.65 18.14 -9.78
CA PRO A 672 30.58 18.05 -10.92
C PRO A 672 31.92 18.74 -10.71
N ASN A 673 31.96 19.81 -9.90
CA ASN A 673 33.17 20.56 -9.61
C ASN A 673 33.65 20.23 -8.18
N LYS A 674 34.82 19.59 -8.10
CA LYS A 674 35.43 19.10 -6.88
C LYS A 674 35.72 20.22 -5.87
N GLU A 675 36.34 21.31 -6.32
CA GLU A 675 36.73 22.43 -5.45
C GLU A 675 35.51 23.06 -4.80
N LYS A 676 34.46 23.28 -5.60
CA LYS A 676 33.17 23.81 -5.14
C LYS A 676 32.46 22.85 -4.20
N ALA A 677 32.52 21.53 -4.44
CA ALA A 677 31.95 20.52 -3.54
C ALA A 677 32.58 20.61 -2.14
N ILE A 678 33.91 20.72 -2.10
CA ILE A 678 34.68 20.83 -0.85
C ILE A 678 34.36 22.15 -0.14
N GLU A 679 34.27 23.26 -0.88
CA GLU A 679 33.88 24.56 -0.34
C GLU A 679 32.47 24.53 0.28
N MET A 680 31.48 24.02 -0.46
CA MET A 680 30.11 23.88 0.04
C MET A 680 30.03 23.00 1.29
N ALA A 681 30.78 21.89 1.33
CA ALA A 681 30.84 21.04 2.50
C ALA A 681 31.50 21.74 3.70
N ARG A 682 32.55 22.54 3.48
CA ARG A 682 33.17 23.35 4.55
C ARG A 682 32.18 24.35 5.13
N GLU A 683 31.54 25.14 4.28
CA GLU A 683 30.53 26.10 4.74
C GLU A 683 29.41 25.42 5.51
N ALA A 684 28.89 24.30 4.99
CA ALA A 684 27.81 23.59 5.66
C ALA A 684 28.24 23.01 7.03
N ILE A 685 29.48 22.52 7.14
CA ILE A 685 30.06 22.11 8.43
C ILE A 685 30.19 23.31 9.38
N GLU A 686 30.70 24.44 8.91
CA GLU A 686 30.83 25.67 9.69
C GLU A 686 29.47 26.18 10.17
N ASP A 687 28.45 26.16 9.31
CA ASP A 687 27.07 26.51 9.64
C ASP A 687 26.50 25.60 10.73
N CYS A 688 26.64 24.26 10.59
CA CYS A 688 26.20 23.33 11.62
C CYS A 688 26.90 23.56 12.97
N MET A 689 28.20 23.85 12.94
CA MET A 689 28.99 24.11 14.15
C MET A 689 28.60 25.45 14.81
N LYS A 690 28.43 26.51 14.01
CA LYS A 690 28.05 27.86 14.46
C LYS A 690 26.66 27.87 15.11
N HIS A 691 25.70 27.19 14.49
CA HIS A 691 24.31 27.16 14.96
C HIS A 691 24.02 25.99 15.92
N LYS A 692 25.01 25.13 16.20
CA LYS A 692 24.86 23.91 17.00
C LYS A 692 23.72 23.00 16.48
N THR A 693 23.51 22.99 15.16
CA THR A 693 22.50 22.17 14.50
C THR A 693 23.14 20.90 13.92
N SER A 694 22.32 19.86 13.73
CA SER A 694 22.76 18.63 13.08
C SER A 694 22.71 18.70 11.56
N LEU A 695 21.94 19.65 11.02
CA LEU A 695 21.72 19.87 9.60
C LEU A 695 22.00 21.33 9.20
N SER A 696 22.44 21.54 7.96
CA SER A 696 22.51 22.84 7.28
C SER A 696 21.93 22.71 5.87
N ALA A 697 21.24 23.74 5.38
CA ALA A 697 20.61 23.73 4.06
C ALA A 697 21.22 24.79 3.14
N LYS A 698 21.54 24.39 1.91
CA LYS A 698 21.99 25.27 0.83
C LYS A 698 20.91 25.30 -0.27
N TRP A 699 20.14 26.38 -0.31
CA TRP A 699 19.05 26.58 -1.28
C TRP A 699 19.59 26.85 -2.67
N LEU A 700 19.09 26.15 -3.69
CA LEU A 700 19.55 26.30 -5.06
C LEU A 700 18.99 27.54 -5.74
N ILE A 701 17.76 27.91 -5.40
CA ILE A 701 17.09 29.04 -6.01
C ILE A 701 16.98 30.15 -4.97
N PRO A 702 17.66 31.29 -5.17
CA PRO A 702 17.48 32.44 -4.31
C PRO A 702 16.03 32.92 -4.37
N LEU A 703 15.61 33.66 -3.35
CA LEU A 703 14.32 34.33 -3.38
C LEU A 703 14.42 35.46 -4.41
N LEU A 704 13.88 35.25 -5.62
CA LEU A 704 13.88 36.23 -6.70
C LEU A 704 12.45 36.75 -6.93
N PRO A 705 12.25 38.07 -7.14
CA PRO A 705 10.92 38.66 -7.35
C PRO A 705 10.17 38.05 -8.53
N GLU A 706 10.88 37.82 -9.63
CA GLU A 706 10.38 37.28 -10.90
C GLU A 706 9.85 35.84 -10.80
N SER A 707 10.14 35.16 -9.69
CA SER A 707 9.77 33.77 -9.48
C SER A 707 8.39 33.57 -8.83
N PHE A 708 7.72 34.67 -8.44
CA PHE A 708 6.38 34.70 -7.86
C PHE A 708 5.35 35.17 -8.89
N ILE A 709 5.27 34.42 -10.00
CA ILE A 709 4.18 34.39 -10.98
C ILE A 709 3.83 35.72 -11.66
N GLU A 710 4.25 35.81 -12.92
CA GLU A 710 3.43 36.39 -13.98
C GLU A 710 2.16 35.51 -14.17
N SER A 711 1.04 35.93 -13.59
CA SER A 711 -0.31 35.57 -14.02
C SER A 711 -1.21 36.68 -13.48
N SER A 712 -2.05 37.33 -14.28
CA SER A 712 -3.20 36.68 -14.91
C SER A 712 -3.91 37.56 -15.98
N GLU A 713 -3.29 38.58 -16.57
CA GLU A 713 -4.01 39.42 -17.54
C GLU A 713 -4.21 38.78 -18.95
N ASP A 714 -3.41 37.79 -19.36
CA ASP A 714 -3.47 37.27 -20.74
C ASP A 714 -4.26 35.95 -20.95
N ASN A 715 -4.85 35.36 -19.92
CA ASN A 715 -5.61 34.10 -20.07
C ASN A 715 -7.07 34.28 -20.54
N ASN A 716 -7.47 35.46 -21.01
CA ASN A 716 -8.81 35.72 -21.56
C ASN A 716 -8.88 35.75 -23.10
N ILE A 717 -7.82 35.40 -23.83
CA ILE A 717 -7.84 35.38 -25.30
C ILE A 717 -7.31 34.06 -25.87
N ILE A 718 -8.00 32.94 -25.60
CA ILE A 718 -7.99 31.79 -26.53
C ILE A 718 -9.39 31.16 -26.56
N HIS A 719 -10.32 31.86 -27.19
CA HIS A 719 -11.25 31.20 -28.09
C HIS A 719 -10.90 31.72 -29.49
N ASP A 720 -10.77 30.78 -30.43
CA ASP A 720 -10.63 30.97 -31.86
C ASP A 720 -9.20 31.07 -32.41
N THR A 721 -8.66 29.93 -32.88
CA THR A 721 -8.32 29.75 -34.30
C THR A 721 -7.73 28.36 -34.55
N ASN A 722 -8.44 27.58 -35.36
CA ASN A 722 -7.89 26.45 -36.12
C ASN A 722 -7.11 26.98 -37.34
N GLU A 723 -6.22 26.13 -37.86
CA GLU A 723 -5.47 26.22 -39.13
C GLU A 723 -4.15 27.02 -39.14
N ARG A 724 -3.02 26.29 -39.09
CA ARG A 724 -2.20 26.01 -40.30
C ARG A 724 -0.96 25.18 -39.97
N ARG A 725 -0.74 24.16 -40.79
CA ARG A 725 0.51 23.38 -40.93
C ARG A 725 1.65 24.29 -41.39
N ALA A 726 2.85 24.12 -40.82
CA ALA A 726 4.10 24.09 -41.57
C ALA A 726 5.22 23.44 -40.76
N SER A 727 6.00 22.64 -41.48
CA SER A 727 7.19 21.88 -41.15
C SER A 727 8.34 22.68 -40.51
N GLY A 728 9.08 22.05 -39.60
CA GLY A 728 10.38 22.54 -39.13
C GLY A 728 11.14 21.47 -38.33
N SER A 729 11.89 20.63 -39.04
CA SER A 729 12.84 19.67 -38.49
C SER A 729 14.09 20.37 -37.94
N TYR A 730 14.55 20.03 -36.74
CA TYR A 730 15.97 20.16 -36.38
C TYR A 730 16.45 19.00 -35.48
N PHE A 731 17.53 18.39 -35.96
CA PHE A 731 18.42 17.42 -35.32
C PHE A 731 19.28 18.04 -34.22
N TYR A 732 19.61 17.27 -33.17
CA TYR A 732 20.93 17.08 -32.51
C TYR A 732 20.70 15.96 -31.47
N GLY A 733 21.45 14.86 -31.36
CA GLY A 733 22.86 14.63 -31.68
C GLY A 733 23.68 14.59 -30.38
N SER A 734 23.63 13.46 -29.67
CA SER A 734 24.54 13.13 -28.55
C SER A 734 25.87 12.57 -29.07
N PRO A 735 26.93 12.69 -28.26
CA PRO A 735 27.61 11.49 -27.75
C PRO A 735 27.14 11.08 -26.36
#